data_AF-A0A9X4EDB6-F1
#
_entry.id   AF-A0A9X4EDB6-F1
#
_cell.length_a   1.000
_cell.length_b   1.000
_cell.length_c   1.000
_cell.angle_alpha   90.00
_cell.angle_beta   90.00
_cell.angle_gamma   90.00
#
_symmetry.space_group_name_H-M   'P 1'
#
loop_
_entity.id
_entity.type
_entity.pdbx_description
1 polymer ?
#
loop_
_entity_poly.entity_id
_entity_poly.type
_entity_poly.pdbx_seq_one_letter_code
_entity_poly.pdbx_strand_id
1 'polypeptide(L)'
;MDLMRAEGLAKSFHGHAALSDVGFSVAAGEVVAVLGPSGAGKTTLFRCLTGLATPDAGTVRVGGHDIARVRGRDRRRVARDVAVVFQQFNLVGRLTALDNVLAGRLGHVPAWRGWLRRFDRADRLLALECLDRVGLLAKAGQRADSLSGGQQQRVAIARALAQRPRLIVADEPVASLDPATAAGVLDLLRGIARTDGVGVVCSLHQVGSGPRRRRPYRRPGRRAGAGRPAHRPLRRGGLHPALRHLLSGQHPMDPIASHAHAPDVSFDGGDLDCGNGLLLLIRRHIDPLPRGGLLEIRSSEISVDEDLPAWCRMTRNELVSWTKVGRQRSFLVCKGLLSERAPAVPVSAAPMALAPAAPARKREPVAAPPVPELAVMGIGSWPRPRWMIEAMHAHVEGRLAEAAFHETADDAVRLAIAAQEKAGVDLVTDGEQRRDSYASFVASRLDNCQLIPLTDLLPLVDDPEEFEAELRALDIPAGDVRHPAVFGPLTRSRPLVAHEVDFARTVTARPVKVALPGPYLLTRTMWMECISDQAYASREALAQDIVRVLREEVAELLDAGASLIQFDEPVLSEVVFAGAKNKRSFMCGALSESLGPDHELGFARDLLNAVLAGFPHERTALHVCRGNWTPDESVALSGSYAPLVGTLAQVKVGAYLLEMCTPRAGEMDILKALPVDARVGVGVVNQKHAAVEAVDEVAARIGHAIDLFGRERVLLHPDCGFATFADNPICAGGSAQDKLAAIARAVDRFR
;
A
#
# COMPACT_ATOMS: atom_id res chain seq x y z
N MET A 1 -14.38 -6.01 42.83
CA MET A 1 -15.53 -5.20 42.37
C MET A 1 -15.16 -4.60 41.03
N ASP A 2 -16.10 -4.57 40.09
CA ASP A 2 -15.86 -4.03 38.74
C ASP A 2 -15.64 -2.51 38.80
N LEU A 3 -14.60 -2.02 38.12
CA LEU A 3 -14.28 -0.60 38.04
C LEU A 3 -15.20 0.12 37.05
N MET A 4 -15.47 -0.54 35.92
CA MET A 4 -16.37 -0.09 34.87
C MET A 4 -17.30 -1.24 34.48
N ARG A 5 -18.55 -0.90 34.16
CA ARG A 5 -19.55 -1.86 33.68
C ARG A 5 -20.46 -1.23 32.65
N ALA A 6 -20.56 -1.85 31.48
CA ALA A 6 -21.49 -1.54 30.41
C ALA A 6 -22.56 -2.63 30.33
N GLU A 7 -23.84 -2.23 30.24
CA GLU A 7 -24.97 -3.15 30.16
C GLU A 7 -25.95 -2.70 29.09
N GLY A 8 -26.22 -3.57 28.11
CA GLY A 8 -27.23 -3.39 27.09
C GLY A 8 -27.07 -2.14 26.23
N LEU A 9 -25.83 -1.71 25.96
CA LEU A 9 -25.57 -0.47 25.24
C LEU A 9 -26.04 -0.56 23.79
N ALA A 10 -26.91 0.38 23.41
CA ALA A 10 -27.32 0.61 22.03
C ALA A 10 -27.11 2.07 21.64
N LYS A 11 -26.69 2.29 20.40
CA LYS A 11 -26.51 3.63 19.83
C LYS A 11 -26.75 3.58 18.33
N SER A 12 -27.52 4.51 17.81
CA SER A 12 -27.81 4.66 16.39
C SER A 12 -27.55 6.10 15.94
N PHE A 13 -27.14 6.26 14.69
CA PHE A 13 -27.00 7.55 14.02
C PHE A 13 -27.76 7.50 12.70
N HIS A 14 -28.63 8.48 12.45
CA HIS A 14 -29.38 8.60 11.19
C HIS A 14 -30.07 7.30 10.72
N GLY A 15 -30.63 6.53 11.67
CA GLY A 15 -31.31 5.26 11.37
C GLY A 15 -30.42 4.01 11.27
N HIS A 16 -29.09 4.17 11.36
CA HIS A 16 -28.13 3.06 11.38
C HIS A 16 -27.66 2.74 12.80
N ALA A 17 -27.81 1.49 13.22
CA ALA A 17 -27.34 1.02 14.53
C ALA A 17 -25.81 0.87 14.53
N ALA A 18 -25.14 1.72 15.32
CA ALA A 18 -23.69 1.70 15.53
C ALA A 18 -23.28 0.80 16.71
N LEU A 19 -24.14 0.67 17.72
CA LEU A 19 -24.02 -0.30 18.81
C LEU A 19 -25.36 -1.01 19.01
N SER A 20 -25.34 -2.29 19.30
CA SER A 20 -26.54 -3.09 19.57
C SER A 20 -26.27 -4.07 20.71
N ASP A 21 -26.87 -3.81 21.87
CA ASP A 21 -26.84 -4.67 23.05
C ASP A 21 -25.43 -5.06 23.53
N VAL A 22 -24.54 -4.07 23.66
CA VAL A 22 -23.16 -4.30 24.11
C VAL A 22 -23.07 -4.33 25.64
N GLY A 23 -22.49 -5.39 26.21
CA GLY A 23 -22.27 -5.52 27.65
C GLY A 23 -20.94 -6.18 28.02
N PHE A 24 -20.22 -5.58 28.96
CA PHE A 24 -18.96 -6.09 29.54
C PHE A 24 -18.59 -5.30 30.80
N SER A 25 -17.62 -5.81 31.57
CA SER A 25 -17.06 -5.15 32.75
C SER A 25 -15.54 -5.14 32.68
N VAL A 26 -14.93 -4.21 33.41
CA VAL A 26 -13.46 -4.05 33.53
C VAL A 26 -13.12 -3.90 35.00
N ALA A 27 -12.24 -4.74 35.52
CA ALA A 27 -11.71 -4.68 36.88
C ALA A 27 -10.47 -3.76 36.97
N ALA A 28 -10.09 -3.40 38.19
CA ALA A 28 -8.84 -2.68 38.45
C ALA A 28 -7.64 -3.52 37.98
N GLY A 29 -6.73 -2.90 37.23
CA GLY A 29 -5.55 -3.54 36.64
C GLY A 29 -5.85 -4.52 35.50
N GLU A 30 -7.10 -4.63 35.06
CA GLU A 30 -7.48 -5.44 33.91
C GLU A 30 -7.28 -4.68 32.60
N VAL A 31 -6.75 -5.36 31.59
CA VAL A 31 -6.65 -4.86 30.22
C VAL A 31 -7.63 -5.60 29.32
N VAL A 32 -8.64 -4.89 28.84
CA VAL A 32 -9.67 -5.41 27.92
C VAL A 32 -9.41 -4.85 26.52
N ALA A 33 -9.30 -5.75 25.54
CA ALA A 33 -9.17 -5.38 24.14
C ALA A 33 -10.51 -5.51 23.41
N VAL A 34 -10.89 -4.47 22.67
CA VAL A 34 -12.06 -4.46 21.78
C VAL A 34 -11.57 -4.70 20.35
N LEU A 35 -12.03 -5.79 19.75
CA LEU A 35 -11.62 -6.24 18.43
C LEU A 35 -12.79 -6.17 17.45
N GLY A 36 -12.52 -5.75 16.22
CA GLY A 36 -13.51 -5.74 15.14
C GLY A 36 -13.06 -4.91 13.94
N PRO A 37 -13.63 -5.11 12.75
CA PRO A 37 -13.26 -4.40 11.54
C PRO A 37 -13.55 -2.88 11.64
N SER A 38 -13.02 -2.10 10.71
CA SER A 38 -13.37 -0.68 10.55
C SER A 38 -14.90 -0.55 10.39
N GLY A 39 -15.49 0.44 11.05
CA GLY A 39 -16.94 0.65 11.03
C GLY A 39 -17.75 -0.25 11.96
N ALA A 40 -17.15 -1.17 12.72
CA ALA A 40 -17.86 -2.04 13.68
C ALA A 40 -18.43 -1.33 14.93
N GLY A 41 -18.30 0.00 15.03
CA GLY A 41 -18.79 0.78 16.16
C GLY A 41 -17.81 0.97 17.32
N LYS A 42 -16.53 0.60 17.18
CA LYS A 42 -15.49 0.74 18.23
C LYS A 42 -15.37 2.16 18.78
N THR A 43 -15.18 3.14 17.91
CA THR A 43 -15.12 4.57 18.30
C THR A 43 -16.43 5.03 18.95
N THR A 44 -17.59 4.55 18.48
CA THR A 44 -18.90 4.84 19.09
C THR A 44 -18.98 4.28 20.50
N LEU A 45 -18.52 3.04 20.71
CA LEU A 45 -18.42 2.44 22.04
C LEU A 45 -17.55 3.32 22.94
N PHE A 46 -16.37 3.73 22.48
CA PHE A 46 -15.40 4.49 23.26
C PHE A 46 -15.92 5.87 23.64
N ARG A 47 -16.64 6.53 22.72
CA ARG A 47 -17.38 7.78 23.01
C ARG A 47 -18.47 7.58 24.06
N CYS A 48 -19.18 6.45 24.03
CA CYS A 48 -20.13 6.10 25.09
C CYS A 48 -19.41 5.85 26.42
N LEU A 49 -18.29 5.13 26.45
CA LEU A 49 -17.52 4.82 27.67
C LEU A 49 -16.94 6.05 28.36
N THR A 50 -16.66 7.10 27.58
CA THR A 50 -16.04 8.34 28.05
C THR A 50 -17.06 9.45 28.32
N GLY A 51 -18.34 9.21 28.04
CA GLY A 51 -19.41 10.20 28.19
C GLY A 51 -19.37 11.32 27.13
N LEU A 52 -18.65 11.11 26.02
CA LEU A 52 -18.64 11.99 24.85
C LEU A 52 -19.87 11.78 23.96
N ALA A 53 -20.49 10.60 24.02
CA ALA A 53 -21.78 10.30 23.39
C ALA A 53 -22.74 9.68 24.42
N THR A 54 -23.99 10.12 24.41
CA THR A 54 -25.05 9.52 25.23
C THR A 54 -25.60 8.29 24.49
N PRO A 55 -25.62 7.09 25.11
CA PRO A 55 -26.25 5.90 24.51
C PRO A 55 -27.76 6.09 24.37
N ASP A 56 -28.37 5.46 23.37
CA ASP A 56 -29.83 5.50 23.18
C ASP A 56 -30.55 4.52 24.11
N ALA A 57 -29.88 3.41 24.46
CA ALA A 57 -30.32 2.46 25.47
C ALA A 57 -29.12 1.84 26.20
N GLY A 58 -29.38 1.23 27.36
CA GLY A 58 -28.35 0.66 28.24
C GLY A 58 -27.74 1.68 29.20
N THR A 59 -26.77 1.22 30.00
CA THR A 59 -26.06 2.09 30.97
C THR A 59 -24.55 1.81 30.96
N VAL A 60 -23.76 2.85 31.23
CA VAL A 60 -22.31 2.72 31.50
C VAL A 60 -22.03 3.30 32.88
N ARG A 61 -21.52 2.46 33.78
CA ARG A 61 -21.13 2.87 35.12
C ARG A 61 -19.61 2.85 35.24
N VAL A 62 -19.04 3.94 35.73
CA VAL A 62 -17.61 4.04 36.09
C VAL A 62 -17.51 4.55 37.53
N GLY A 63 -16.79 3.84 38.39
CA GLY A 63 -16.66 4.23 39.79
C GLY A 63 -18.01 4.37 40.52
N GLY A 64 -18.98 3.52 40.18
CA GLY A 64 -20.33 3.51 40.75
C GLY A 64 -21.32 4.54 40.16
N HIS A 65 -20.87 5.39 39.24
CA HIS A 65 -21.67 6.48 38.67
C HIS A 65 -22.04 6.20 37.21
N ASP A 66 -23.31 6.41 36.84
CA ASP A 66 -23.76 6.32 35.44
C ASP A 66 -23.31 7.56 34.65
N ILE A 67 -22.33 7.39 33.78
CA ILE A 67 -21.65 8.49 33.09
C ILE A 67 -22.57 9.27 32.15
N ALA A 68 -23.66 8.66 31.67
CA ALA A 68 -24.63 9.31 30.79
C ALA A 68 -25.60 10.22 31.57
N ARG A 69 -25.78 9.96 32.87
CA ARG A 69 -26.79 10.63 33.71
C ARG A 69 -26.20 11.57 34.76
N VAL A 70 -24.91 11.45 35.04
CA VAL A 70 -24.18 12.27 36.01
C VAL A 70 -24.05 13.71 35.52
N ARG A 71 -24.35 14.67 36.41
CA ARG A 71 -24.33 16.12 36.12
C ARG A 71 -23.46 16.89 37.10
N GLY A 72 -23.20 18.16 36.79
CA GLY A 72 -22.57 19.11 37.71
C GLY A 72 -21.18 18.68 38.20
N ARG A 73 -20.96 18.77 39.52
CA ARG A 73 -19.67 18.45 40.16
C ARG A 73 -19.28 16.99 40.01
N ASP A 74 -20.24 16.08 40.06
CA ASP A 74 -19.98 14.64 39.93
C ASP A 74 -19.53 14.28 38.52
N ARG A 75 -20.00 15.00 37.48
CA ARG A 75 -19.52 14.82 36.10
C ARG A 75 -18.04 15.16 35.98
N ARG A 76 -17.61 16.26 36.62
CA ARG A 76 -16.19 16.62 36.65
C ARG A 76 -15.36 15.61 37.42
N ARG A 77 -15.91 15.01 38.48
CA ARG A 77 -15.26 13.96 39.25
C ARG A 77 -15.06 12.69 38.40
N VAL A 78 -16.11 12.19 37.76
CA VAL A 78 -16.05 11.03 36.87
C VAL A 78 -15.14 11.28 35.67
N ALA A 79 -15.15 12.49 35.09
CA ALA A 79 -14.26 12.86 33.99
C ALA A 79 -12.77 12.85 34.39
N ARG A 80 -12.43 13.00 35.68
CA ARG A 80 -11.06 12.81 36.19
C ARG A 80 -10.72 11.33 36.33
N ASP A 81 -11.70 10.47 36.57
CA ASP A 81 -11.50 9.03 36.73
C ASP A 81 -11.32 8.29 35.39
N VAL A 82 -11.67 8.91 34.25
CA VAL A 82 -11.52 8.33 32.90
C VAL A 82 -10.57 9.17 32.05
N ALA A 83 -9.44 8.61 31.65
CA ALA A 83 -8.53 9.24 30.70
C ALA A 83 -8.67 8.61 29.31
N VAL A 84 -8.40 9.42 28.27
CA VAL A 84 -8.52 8.97 26.87
C VAL A 84 -7.19 9.14 26.16
N VAL A 85 -6.73 8.08 25.51
CA VAL A 85 -5.66 8.10 24.53
C VAL A 85 -6.31 7.96 23.16
N PHE A 86 -6.19 8.99 22.33
CA PHE A 86 -6.82 9.06 21.01
C PHE A 86 -5.87 8.54 19.93
N GLN A 87 -6.45 8.09 18.80
CA GLN A 87 -5.74 7.63 17.62
C GLN A 87 -4.77 8.70 17.07
N GLN A 88 -5.25 9.94 16.90
CA GLN A 88 -4.41 11.11 16.72
C GLN A 88 -4.01 11.60 18.11
N PHE A 89 -2.71 11.71 18.40
CA PHE A 89 -2.16 11.99 19.74
C PHE A 89 -2.79 13.21 20.45
N ASN A 90 -3.41 14.12 19.67
CA ASN A 90 -4.09 15.32 20.12
C ASN A 90 -3.19 16.18 21.01
N LEU A 91 -1.90 16.22 20.68
CA LEU A 91 -0.93 17.09 21.32
C LEU A 91 -0.95 18.46 20.65
N VAL A 92 -0.70 19.50 21.42
CA VAL A 92 -0.48 20.84 20.86
C VAL A 92 0.99 20.92 20.44
N GLY A 93 1.25 20.81 19.12
CA GLY A 93 2.61 20.69 18.55
C GLY A 93 3.59 21.77 19.02
N ARG A 94 3.12 23.02 19.10
CA ARG A 94 3.93 24.18 19.54
C ARG A 94 4.28 24.18 21.04
N LEU A 95 3.64 23.34 21.85
CA LEU A 95 3.89 23.25 23.28
C LEU A 95 4.91 22.14 23.58
N THR A 96 5.58 22.26 24.72
CA THR A 96 6.56 21.25 25.15
C THR A 96 5.88 19.93 25.51
N ALA A 97 6.64 18.85 25.58
CA ALA A 97 6.18 17.57 26.12
C ALA A 97 5.61 17.74 27.53
N LEU A 98 6.29 18.50 28.39
CA LEU A 98 5.85 18.81 29.75
C LEU A 98 4.52 19.56 29.77
N ASP A 99 4.36 20.58 28.93
CA ASP A 99 3.11 21.34 28.83
C ASP A 99 1.93 20.48 28.39
N ASN A 100 2.16 19.58 27.44
CA ASN A 100 1.16 18.64 26.97
C ASN A 100 0.75 17.65 28.08
N VAL A 101 1.70 17.18 28.90
CA VAL A 101 1.40 16.31 30.04
C VAL A 101 0.65 17.07 31.15
N LEU A 102 1.02 18.31 31.41
CA LEU A 102 0.33 19.19 32.36
C LEU A 102 -1.14 19.44 31.98
N ALA A 103 -1.50 19.34 30.70
CA ALA A 103 -2.89 19.41 30.26
C ALA A 103 -3.78 18.33 30.92
N GLY A 104 -3.22 17.17 31.28
CA GLY A 104 -3.91 16.12 32.05
C GLY A 104 -4.33 16.57 33.46
N ARG A 105 -3.76 17.67 33.98
CA ARG A 105 -4.08 18.26 35.29
C ARG A 105 -5.18 19.32 35.22
N LEU A 106 -5.63 19.72 34.02
CA LEU A 106 -6.65 20.77 33.86
C LEU A 106 -7.94 20.48 34.63
N GLY A 107 -8.31 19.19 34.75
CA GLY A 107 -9.47 18.78 35.55
C GLY A 107 -9.32 19.06 37.05
N HIS A 108 -8.10 19.19 37.57
CA HIS A 108 -7.78 19.32 39.00
C HIS A 108 -7.47 20.75 39.44
N VAL A 109 -7.31 21.69 38.51
CA VAL A 109 -7.02 23.09 38.79
C VAL A 109 -8.21 24.00 38.45
N PRO A 110 -8.32 25.19 39.08
CA PRO A 110 -9.29 26.20 38.66
C PRO A 110 -9.08 26.60 37.19
N ALA A 111 -10.18 26.84 36.46
CA ALA A 111 -10.15 27.13 35.02
C ALA A 111 -9.23 28.32 34.65
N TRP A 112 -9.19 29.37 35.48
CA TRP A 112 -8.32 30.53 35.27
C TRP A 112 -6.83 30.18 35.37
N ARG A 113 -6.44 29.25 36.25
CA ARG A 113 -5.05 28.76 36.34
C ARG A 113 -4.69 27.91 35.14
N GLY A 114 -5.61 27.07 34.68
CA GLY A 114 -5.44 26.30 33.45
C GLY A 114 -5.23 27.20 32.22
N TRP A 115 -6.04 28.25 32.08
CA TRP A 115 -5.94 29.22 30.98
C TRP A 115 -4.61 29.97 31.00
N LEU A 116 -4.13 30.40 32.18
CA LEU A 116 -2.82 31.04 32.35
C LEU A 116 -1.64 30.06 32.38
N ARG A 117 -1.88 28.74 32.20
CA ARG A 117 -0.87 27.67 32.31
C ARG A 117 -0.09 27.69 33.63
N ARG A 118 -0.73 28.12 34.72
CA ARG A 118 -0.14 28.25 36.06
C ARG A 118 -0.38 27.01 36.92
N PHE A 119 0.42 25.98 36.68
CA PHE A 119 0.48 24.76 37.50
C PHE A 119 1.45 24.91 38.66
N ASP A 120 1.10 24.36 39.81
CA ASP A 120 1.97 24.40 41.00
C ASP A 120 3.14 23.41 40.88
N ARG A 121 4.03 23.43 41.86
CA ARG A 121 5.21 22.56 41.90
C ARG A 121 4.83 21.08 41.93
N ALA A 122 3.74 20.72 42.61
CA ALA A 122 3.31 19.33 42.74
C ALA A 122 2.80 18.78 41.40
N ASP A 123 1.99 19.54 40.66
CA ASP A 123 1.51 19.17 39.33
C ASP A 123 2.66 19.06 38.32
N ARG A 124 3.66 19.95 38.41
CA ARG A 124 4.86 19.90 37.56
C ARG A 124 5.72 18.67 37.85
N LEU A 125 5.95 18.35 39.12
CA LEU A 125 6.69 17.16 39.53
C LEU A 125 5.97 15.90 39.04
N LEU A 126 4.66 15.80 39.25
CA LEU A 126 3.86 14.69 38.74
C LEU A 126 3.95 14.55 37.21
N ALA A 127 3.90 15.66 36.47
CA ALA A 127 4.02 15.61 35.02
C ALA A 127 5.41 15.13 34.56
N LEU A 128 6.47 15.53 35.27
CA LEU A 128 7.83 15.03 35.03
C LEU A 128 7.96 13.55 35.38
N GLU A 129 7.39 13.09 36.50
CA GLU A 129 7.32 11.67 36.85
C GLU A 129 6.58 10.86 35.78
N CYS A 130 5.47 11.37 35.25
CA CYS A 130 4.75 10.71 34.16
C CYS A 130 5.57 10.64 32.86
N LEU A 131 6.36 11.68 32.55
CA LEU A 131 7.29 11.65 31.42
C LEU A 131 8.44 10.65 31.64
N ASP A 132 8.94 10.55 32.86
CA ASP A 132 9.99 9.61 33.23
C ASP A 132 9.52 8.15 33.08
N ARG A 133 8.29 7.86 33.54
CA ARG A 133 7.66 6.55 33.39
C ARG A 133 7.51 6.06 31.95
N VAL A 134 7.47 6.98 30.99
CA VAL A 134 7.40 6.65 29.56
C VAL A 134 8.74 6.82 28.85
N GLY A 135 9.82 7.08 29.59
CA GLY A 135 11.19 7.22 29.06
C GLY A 135 11.46 8.54 28.36
N LEU A 136 10.74 9.62 28.70
CA LEU A 136 10.81 10.93 28.02
C LEU A 136 11.18 12.10 28.94
N LEU A 137 11.70 11.85 30.15
CA LEU A 137 12.10 12.90 31.08
C LEU A 137 13.10 13.90 30.46
N ALA A 138 14.15 13.40 29.79
CA ALA A 138 15.15 14.24 29.14
C ALA A 138 14.58 15.11 28.00
N LYS A 139 13.41 14.75 27.47
CA LYS A 139 12.71 15.46 26.38
C LYS A 139 11.58 16.35 26.89
N ALA A 140 11.45 16.56 28.21
CA ALA A 140 10.38 17.35 28.80
C ALA A 140 10.24 18.76 28.21
N GLY A 141 11.37 19.41 27.88
CA GLY A 141 11.41 20.75 27.27
C GLY A 141 11.30 20.77 25.74
N GLN A 142 11.28 19.62 25.06
CA GLN A 142 11.16 19.57 23.59
C GLN A 142 9.72 19.81 23.16
N ARG A 143 9.53 20.48 22.02
CA ARG A 143 8.20 20.72 21.43
C ARG A 143 7.61 19.41 20.91
N ALA A 144 6.30 19.23 21.09
CA ALA A 144 5.64 17.99 20.67
C ALA A 144 5.76 17.74 19.15
N ASP A 145 5.79 18.78 18.32
CA ASP A 145 5.98 18.67 16.87
C ASP A 145 7.41 18.29 16.43
N SER A 146 8.38 18.35 17.34
CA SER A 146 9.77 17.90 17.11
C SER A 146 10.02 16.44 17.57
N LEU A 147 9.02 15.78 18.15
CA LEU A 147 9.12 14.41 18.63
C LEU A 147 8.67 13.43 17.54
N SER A 148 9.24 12.22 17.50
CA SER A 148 8.76 11.15 16.61
C SER A 148 7.34 10.71 16.97
N GLY A 149 6.60 10.07 16.06
CA GLY A 149 5.22 9.60 16.33
C GLY A 149 5.12 8.71 17.58
N GLY A 150 6.07 7.78 17.76
CA GLY A 150 6.16 6.96 18.97
C GLY A 150 6.41 7.76 20.25
N GLN A 151 7.27 8.79 20.18
CA GLN A 151 7.52 9.69 21.30
C GLN A 151 6.28 10.54 21.61
N GLN A 152 5.58 11.05 20.60
CA GLN A 152 4.31 11.77 20.75
C GLN A 152 3.25 10.88 21.40
N GLN A 153 3.15 9.61 21.02
CA GLN A 153 2.21 8.69 21.65
C GLN A 153 2.53 8.45 23.13
N ARG A 154 3.81 8.28 23.48
CA ARG A 154 4.25 8.17 24.87
C ARG A 154 3.96 9.44 25.67
N VAL A 155 4.07 10.63 25.07
CA VAL A 155 3.61 11.89 25.69
C VAL A 155 2.10 11.90 25.92
N ALA A 156 1.30 11.39 24.97
CA ALA A 156 -0.16 11.28 25.14
C ALA A 156 -0.54 10.31 26.28
N ILE A 157 0.20 9.20 26.44
CA ILE A 157 0.05 8.26 27.56
C ILE A 157 0.46 8.92 28.88
N ALA A 158 1.59 9.63 28.91
CA ALA A 158 2.02 10.38 30.10
C ALA A 158 0.98 11.45 30.51
N ARG A 159 0.36 12.14 29.55
CA ARG A 159 -0.75 13.07 29.80
C ARG A 159 -1.95 12.36 30.42
N ALA A 160 -2.32 11.18 29.91
CA ALA A 160 -3.39 10.38 30.49
C ALA A 160 -3.06 9.95 31.92
N LEU A 161 -1.81 9.54 32.20
CA LEU A 161 -1.35 9.19 33.55
C LEU A 161 -1.37 10.35 34.53
N ALA A 162 -0.99 11.55 34.10
CA ALA A 162 -0.97 12.74 34.96
C ALA A 162 -2.37 13.09 35.51
N GLN A 163 -3.43 12.66 34.83
CA GLN A 163 -4.80 12.79 35.31
C GLN A 163 -5.07 11.99 36.60
N ARG A 164 -4.26 10.96 36.87
CA ARG A 164 -4.48 9.88 37.85
C ARG A 164 -5.81 9.16 37.62
N PRO A 165 -6.01 8.59 36.41
CA PRO A 165 -7.26 7.96 36.05
C PRO A 165 -7.43 6.64 36.78
N ARG A 166 -8.69 6.21 36.92
CA ARG A 166 -9.03 4.83 37.28
C ARG A 166 -9.14 3.96 36.03
N LEU A 167 -9.64 4.52 34.93
CA LEU A 167 -9.86 3.86 33.65
C LEU A 167 -9.14 4.63 32.54
N ILE A 168 -8.37 3.93 31.72
CA ILE A 168 -7.81 4.45 30.47
C ILE A 168 -8.58 3.83 29.30
N VAL A 169 -9.12 4.67 28.44
CA VAL A 169 -9.76 4.27 27.18
C VAL A 169 -8.82 4.67 26.04
N ALA A 170 -8.28 3.70 25.34
CA ALA A 170 -7.23 3.90 24.34
C ALA A 170 -7.74 3.51 22.93
N ASP A 171 -8.19 4.49 22.15
CA ASP A 171 -8.71 4.25 20.80
C ASP A 171 -7.55 4.12 19.82
N GLU A 172 -7.29 2.90 19.37
CA GLU A 172 -6.21 2.53 18.45
C GLU A 172 -4.85 3.12 18.85
N PRO A 173 -4.35 2.83 20.07
CA PRO A 173 -3.18 3.50 20.62
C PRO A 173 -1.86 3.15 19.92
N VAL A 174 -1.92 2.26 18.94
CA VAL A 174 -0.79 1.84 18.12
C VAL A 174 -1.02 2.12 16.63
N ALA A 175 -2.13 2.80 16.28
CA ALA A 175 -2.33 3.26 14.92
C ALA A 175 -1.19 4.21 14.54
N SER A 176 -0.66 4.05 13.33
CA SER A 176 0.42 4.88 12.78
C SER A 176 1.76 4.80 13.54
N LEU A 177 1.98 3.73 14.32
CA LEU A 177 3.28 3.41 14.93
C LEU A 177 3.89 2.17 14.29
N ASP A 178 5.23 2.14 14.20
CA ASP A 178 5.96 0.93 13.81
C ASP A 178 5.76 -0.21 14.84
N PRO A 179 5.86 -1.50 14.46
CA PRO A 179 5.56 -2.62 15.35
C PRO A 179 6.38 -2.69 16.63
N ALA A 180 7.65 -2.30 16.62
CA ALA A 180 8.51 -2.30 17.81
C ALA A 180 8.05 -1.22 18.81
N THR A 181 7.74 -0.01 18.32
CA THR A 181 7.16 1.05 19.13
C THR A 181 5.75 0.68 19.60
N ALA A 182 4.93 0.04 18.76
CA ALA A 182 3.60 -0.42 19.10
C ALA A 182 3.62 -1.47 20.22
N ALA A 183 4.51 -2.48 20.12
CA ALA A 183 4.72 -3.48 21.17
C ALA A 183 5.14 -2.80 22.48
N GLY A 184 6.11 -1.87 22.42
CA GLY A 184 6.55 -1.09 23.57
C GLY A 184 5.43 -0.24 24.19
N VAL A 185 4.53 0.34 23.39
CA VAL A 185 3.36 1.08 23.86
C VAL A 185 2.33 0.16 24.52
N LEU A 186 2.06 -1.01 23.96
CA LEU A 186 1.15 -1.99 24.56
C LEU A 186 1.70 -2.56 25.87
N ASP A 187 3.01 -2.83 25.93
CA ASP A 187 3.67 -3.27 27.16
C ASP A 187 3.69 -2.18 28.22
N LEU A 188 3.90 -0.93 27.83
CA LEU A 188 3.74 0.22 28.72
C LEU A 188 2.33 0.29 29.30
N LEU A 189 1.28 0.18 28.48
CA LEU A 189 -0.12 0.17 28.93
C LEU A 189 -0.42 -1.02 29.86
N ARG A 190 0.10 -2.22 29.55
CA ARG A 190 -0.01 -3.41 30.41
C ARG A 190 0.74 -3.24 31.73
N GLY A 191 1.90 -2.58 31.71
CA GLY A 191 2.70 -2.27 32.88
C GLY A 191 2.00 -1.27 33.79
N ILE A 192 1.44 -0.21 33.22
CA ILE A 192 0.60 0.78 33.90
C ILE A 192 -0.59 0.10 34.57
N ALA A 193 -1.33 -0.73 33.83
CA ALA A 193 -2.50 -1.41 34.36
C ALA A 193 -2.14 -2.25 35.60
N ARG A 194 -1.09 -3.07 35.48
CA ARG A 194 -0.64 -3.96 36.56
C ARG A 194 -0.09 -3.19 37.77
N THR A 195 0.71 -2.16 37.55
CA THR A 195 1.43 -1.45 38.62
C THR A 195 0.53 -0.45 39.35
N ASP A 196 -0.34 0.24 38.62
CA ASP A 196 -1.14 1.34 39.17
C ASP A 196 -2.57 0.91 39.52
N GLY A 197 -2.95 -0.34 39.20
CA GLY A 197 -4.32 -0.84 39.37
C GLY A 197 -5.33 -0.15 38.46
N VAL A 198 -4.88 0.44 37.36
CA VAL A 198 -5.72 1.17 36.39
C VAL A 198 -6.36 0.17 35.41
N GLY A 199 -7.67 0.25 35.21
CA GLY A 199 -8.34 -0.52 34.16
C GLY A 199 -8.03 0.08 32.78
N VAL A 200 -7.77 -0.75 31.77
CA VAL A 200 -7.48 -0.29 30.41
C VAL A 200 -8.44 -0.95 29.42
N VAL A 201 -9.10 -0.13 28.59
CA VAL A 201 -9.90 -0.60 27.44
C VAL A 201 -9.25 -0.07 26.18
N CYS A 202 -8.74 -0.94 25.32
CA CYS A 202 -8.09 -0.55 24.08
C CYS A 202 -8.76 -1.15 22.84
N SER A 203 -8.96 -0.37 21.79
CA SER A 203 -9.36 -0.91 20.48
C SER A 203 -8.11 -1.31 19.72
N LEU A 204 -8.11 -2.52 19.14
CA LEU A 204 -7.01 -3.05 18.34
C LEU A 204 -7.57 -3.60 17.03
N HIS A 205 -6.85 -3.37 15.92
CA HIS A 205 -7.27 -3.83 14.59
C HIS A 205 -6.83 -5.29 14.28
N GLN A 206 -5.94 -5.88 15.10
CA GLN A 206 -5.50 -7.29 15.04
C GLN A 206 -5.08 -7.81 16.44
N VAL A 207 -5.12 -9.13 16.63
CA VAL A 207 -4.76 -9.83 17.89
C VAL A 207 -3.28 -10.21 17.87
N GLY A 208 -2.46 -9.56 18.68
CA GLY A 208 -1.15 -10.09 19.06
C GLY A 208 -1.31 -11.33 19.96
N SER A 209 -0.62 -12.39 19.63
CA SER A 209 -0.53 -13.67 20.34
C SER A 209 -0.11 -13.48 21.80
N GLY A 210 -1.05 -13.71 22.71
CA GLY A 210 -0.80 -13.78 24.15
C GLY A 210 -1.97 -14.50 24.83
N PRO A 211 -1.72 -15.29 25.88
CA PRO A 211 -2.74 -16.18 26.45
C PRO A 211 -3.83 -15.33 27.09
N ARG A 212 -5.05 -15.41 26.55
CA ARG A 212 -6.22 -14.65 27.04
C ARG A 212 -7.41 -15.56 27.26
N ARG A 213 -8.03 -15.42 28.43
CA ARG A 213 -9.42 -15.86 28.67
C ARG A 213 -10.33 -15.05 27.75
N ARG A 214 -10.92 -15.73 26.76
CA ARG A 214 -11.85 -15.15 25.78
C ARG A 214 -13.27 -15.15 26.38
N ARG A 215 -13.97 -14.00 26.36
CA ARG A 215 -15.44 -13.96 26.41
C ARG A 215 -15.96 -13.52 25.04
N PRO A 216 -16.67 -14.38 24.29
CA PRO A 216 -17.10 -14.06 22.94
C PRO A 216 -18.27 -13.07 22.93
N TYR A 217 -18.18 -12.07 22.07
CA TYR A 217 -19.33 -11.29 21.60
C TYR A 217 -20.14 -12.15 20.63
N ARG A 218 -21.42 -12.38 20.92
CA ARG A 218 -22.34 -13.20 20.12
C ARG A 218 -23.43 -12.31 19.53
N ARG A 219 -23.53 -12.27 18.20
CA ARG A 219 -24.59 -11.58 17.46
C ARG A 219 -25.94 -12.30 17.71
N PRO A 220 -27.03 -11.66 18.19
CA PRO A 220 -28.32 -12.34 18.33
C PRO A 220 -29.07 -12.42 17.00
N GLY A 221 -29.46 -13.63 16.61
CA GLY A 221 -30.39 -13.90 15.51
C GLY A 221 -31.82 -13.46 15.83
N ARG A 222 -32.56 -13.10 14.78
CA ARG A 222 -33.98 -12.75 14.79
C ARG A 222 -34.82 -13.81 15.51
N ARG A 223 -35.58 -13.40 16.54
CA ARG A 223 -36.80 -14.10 16.97
C ARG A 223 -38.02 -13.49 16.28
N ALA A 224 -38.90 -14.36 15.81
CA ALA A 224 -40.16 -14.02 15.16
C ALA A 224 -41.27 -13.68 16.15
N GLY A 225 -42.06 -12.67 15.81
CA GLY A 225 -43.53 -12.66 15.96
C GLY A 225 -44.15 -12.09 17.24
N ALA A 226 -44.81 -10.92 17.13
CA ALA A 226 -46.25 -10.76 17.34
C ALA A 226 -46.71 -9.37 16.84
N GLY A 227 -47.74 -9.34 15.97
CA GLY A 227 -48.46 -8.11 15.58
C GLY A 227 -48.51 -7.83 14.07
N ARG A 228 -49.59 -8.26 13.40
CA ARG A 228 -50.08 -7.78 12.09
C ARG A 228 -51.01 -6.57 12.32
N PRO A 229 -51.27 -5.64 11.36
CA PRO A 229 -51.70 -5.99 9.99
C PRO A 229 -51.33 -5.05 8.82
N ALA A 230 -51.76 -5.52 7.63
CA ALA A 230 -52.19 -4.81 6.40
C ALA A 230 -51.24 -4.78 5.17
N HIS A 231 -51.83 -5.25 4.06
CA HIS A 231 -51.27 -5.73 2.79
C HIS A 231 -50.77 -4.67 1.78
N ARG A 232 -49.72 -5.03 1.01
CA ARG A 232 -49.77 -5.17 -0.48
C ARG A 232 -48.57 -6.01 -0.99
N PRO A 233 -48.71 -6.89 -2.00
CA PRO A 233 -47.69 -7.89 -2.33
C PRO A 233 -46.70 -7.39 -3.39
N LEU A 234 -45.40 -7.53 -3.12
CA LEU A 234 -44.34 -7.50 -4.13
C LEU A 234 -43.80 -8.92 -4.34
N ARG A 235 -43.53 -9.23 -5.60
CA ARG A 235 -43.26 -10.55 -6.17
C ARG A 235 -42.08 -11.28 -5.50
N ARG A 236 -42.21 -12.61 -5.39
CA ARG A 236 -41.16 -13.54 -4.98
C ARG A 236 -39.98 -13.49 -5.95
N GLY A 237 -38.84 -12.96 -5.50
CA GLY A 237 -37.51 -13.31 -6.00
C GLY A 237 -36.86 -14.25 -4.99
N GLY A 238 -36.42 -15.43 -5.42
CA GLY A 238 -35.76 -16.42 -4.56
C GLY A 238 -34.47 -15.88 -3.96
N LEU A 239 -34.20 -16.25 -2.71
CA LEU A 239 -32.90 -16.04 -2.08
C LEU A 239 -31.80 -16.75 -2.88
N HIS A 240 -30.70 -16.04 -3.10
CA HIS A 240 -29.49 -16.51 -3.78
C HIS A 240 -28.93 -17.80 -3.12
N PRO A 241 -28.50 -18.82 -3.88
CA PRO A 241 -28.02 -20.10 -3.37
C PRO A 241 -26.92 -20.00 -2.30
N ALA A 242 -26.09 -18.95 -2.36
CA ALA A 242 -24.99 -18.70 -1.43
C ALA A 242 -25.41 -18.50 0.04
N LEU A 243 -26.67 -18.11 0.31
CA LEU A 243 -27.17 -17.84 1.66
C LEU A 243 -27.67 -19.09 2.40
N ARG A 244 -27.82 -20.23 1.74
CA ARG A 244 -28.18 -21.51 2.40
C ARG A 244 -27.00 -22.14 3.14
N HIS A 245 -25.77 -21.92 2.69
CA HIS A 245 -24.60 -22.62 3.23
C HIS A 245 -24.11 -22.04 4.57
N LEU A 246 -24.33 -20.74 4.81
CA LEU A 246 -23.93 -20.05 6.05
C LEU A 246 -24.81 -20.35 7.27
N LEU A 247 -25.93 -21.06 7.10
CA LEU A 247 -26.86 -21.39 8.18
C LEU A 247 -26.83 -22.87 8.59
N SER A 248 -26.05 -23.72 7.92
CA SER A 248 -25.79 -25.10 8.37
C SER A 248 -24.57 -25.13 9.28
N GLY A 249 -24.79 -24.93 10.58
CA GLY A 249 -23.76 -25.25 11.58
C GLY A 249 -23.46 -26.74 11.57
N GLN A 250 -22.34 -27.14 10.94
CA GLN A 250 -21.78 -28.47 11.10
C GLN A 250 -20.76 -28.44 12.25
N HIS A 251 -20.94 -29.36 13.19
CA HIS A 251 -19.99 -29.71 14.23
C HIS A 251 -18.65 -30.19 13.62
N PRO A 252 -17.52 -30.22 14.37
CA PRO A 252 -16.30 -30.83 13.88
C PRO A 252 -16.59 -32.25 13.39
N MET A 253 -16.16 -32.56 12.16
CA MET A 253 -16.33 -33.88 11.53
C MET A 253 -15.57 -34.93 12.34
N ASP A 254 -16.24 -36.00 12.74
CA ASP A 254 -15.58 -37.17 13.33
C ASP A 254 -14.72 -37.90 12.28
N PRO A 255 -13.60 -38.53 12.67
CA PRO A 255 -12.74 -39.26 11.73
C PRO A 255 -13.51 -40.44 11.14
N ILE A 256 -13.41 -40.62 9.82
CA ILE A 256 -14.03 -41.74 9.11
C ILE A 256 -13.02 -42.88 8.91
N ALA A 257 -13.51 -44.07 8.56
CA ALA A 257 -12.66 -45.25 8.38
C ALA A 257 -11.79 -45.19 7.11
N SER A 258 -12.29 -44.57 6.04
CA SER A 258 -11.59 -44.40 4.77
C SER A 258 -12.19 -43.25 3.95
N HIS A 259 -11.38 -42.55 3.16
CA HIS A 259 -11.85 -41.49 2.27
C HIS A 259 -12.76 -42.04 1.18
N ALA A 260 -13.90 -41.37 0.93
CA ALA A 260 -14.85 -41.75 -0.12
C ALA A 260 -14.40 -41.34 -1.54
N HIS A 261 -13.47 -40.38 -1.63
CA HIS A 261 -12.89 -39.89 -2.88
C HIS A 261 -11.38 -40.14 -2.88
N ALA A 262 -10.84 -40.56 -4.02
CA ALA A 262 -9.40 -40.68 -4.21
C ALA A 262 -8.77 -39.28 -4.34
N PRO A 263 -7.61 -39.02 -3.71
CA PRO A 263 -6.88 -37.78 -3.92
C PRO A 263 -6.29 -37.72 -5.33
N ASP A 264 -6.19 -36.51 -5.88
CA ASP A 264 -5.49 -36.25 -7.14
C ASP A 264 -3.98 -36.10 -6.88
N VAL A 265 -3.60 -35.56 -5.72
CA VAL A 265 -2.21 -35.44 -5.23
C VAL A 265 -2.19 -35.79 -3.74
N SER A 266 -1.11 -36.43 -3.27
CA SER A 266 -0.92 -36.74 -1.85
C SER A 266 0.51 -36.46 -1.40
N PHE A 267 0.70 -36.00 -0.16
CA PHE A 267 2.03 -35.96 0.47
C PHE A 267 1.96 -36.29 1.96
N ASP A 268 3.10 -36.62 2.55
CA ASP A 268 3.26 -36.86 3.99
C ASP A 268 4.06 -35.73 4.63
N GLY A 269 3.42 -35.02 5.56
CA GLY A 269 3.96 -33.89 6.30
C GLY A 269 4.65 -34.28 7.61
N GLY A 270 4.69 -35.56 7.98
CA GLY A 270 5.44 -36.02 9.16
C GLY A 270 4.95 -35.41 10.47
N ASP A 271 5.86 -34.84 11.26
CA ASP A 271 5.59 -34.18 12.54
C ASP A 271 5.53 -32.63 12.45
N LEU A 272 5.44 -32.09 11.22
CA LEU A 272 5.34 -30.65 11.00
C LEU A 272 3.97 -30.12 11.45
N ASP A 273 3.98 -28.98 12.14
CA ASP A 273 2.76 -28.25 12.54
C ASP A 273 2.34 -27.23 11.45
N CYS A 274 1.10 -26.74 11.52
CA CYS A 274 0.58 -25.75 10.58
C CYS A 274 1.25 -24.36 10.68
N GLY A 275 2.12 -24.12 11.66
CA GLY A 275 2.94 -22.90 11.78
C GLY A 275 4.37 -23.07 11.25
N ASN A 276 4.90 -24.29 11.19
CA ASN A 276 6.29 -24.62 10.86
C ASN A 276 6.34 -25.64 9.72
N GLY A 277 6.22 -25.16 8.47
CA GLY A 277 6.54 -25.93 7.27
C GLY A 277 5.44 -26.81 6.69
N LEU A 278 4.45 -27.28 7.47
CA LEU A 278 3.35 -28.09 6.92
C LEU A 278 2.52 -27.31 5.90
N LEU A 279 2.23 -26.03 6.16
CA LEU A 279 1.50 -25.18 5.22
C LEU A 279 2.24 -24.96 3.89
N LEU A 280 3.57 -24.93 3.90
CA LEU A 280 4.37 -24.82 2.67
C LEU A 280 4.23 -26.07 1.81
N LEU A 281 4.20 -27.25 2.43
CA LEU A 281 3.95 -28.50 1.71
C LEU A 281 2.50 -28.56 1.22
N ILE A 282 1.54 -28.12 2.02
CA ILE A 282 0.13 -28.02 1.58
C ILE A 282 0.01 -27.12 0.36
N ARG A 283 0.59 -25.91 0.40
CA ARG A 283 0.61 -24.94 -0.71
C ARG A 283 1.24 -25.53 -1.98
N ARG A 284 2.45 -26.09 -1.87
CA ARG A 284 3.16 -26.75 -2.98
C ARG A 284 2.31 -27.78 -3.72
N HIS A 285 1.41 -28.48 -3.01
CA HIS A 285 0.60 -29.54 -3.57
C HIS A 285 -0.85 -29.13 -3.89
N ILE A 286 -1.40 -28.08 -3.26
CA ILE A 286 -2.77 -27.60 -3.50
C ILE A 286 -2.84 -26.50 -4.56
N ASP A 287 -1.81 -25.65 -4.66
CA ASP A 287 -1.82 -24.51 -5.57
C ASP A 287 -1.79 -24.91 -7.06
N PRO A 288 -1.07 -25.97 -7.47
CA PRO A 288 -1.15 -26.48 -8.85
C PRO A 288 -2.50 -27.13 -9.20
N LEU A 289 -3.33 -27.49 -8.22
CA LEU A 289 -4.61 -28.14 -8.49
C LEU A 289 -5.62 -27.13 -9.08
N PRO A 290 -6.46 -27.55 -10.05
CA PRO A 290 -7.64 -26.77 -10.43
C PRO A 290 -8.64 -26.75 -9.27
N ARG A 291 -9.58 -25.79 -9.28
CA ARG A 291 -10.73 -25.84 -8.34
C ARG A 291 -11.50 -27.16 -8.53
N GLY A 292 -11.88 -27.80 -7.44
CA GLY A 292 -12.42 -29.17 -7.43
C GLY A 292 -11.37 -30.28 -7.30
N GLY A 293 -10.07 -29.95 -7.39
CA GLY A 293 -8.96 -30.88 -7.16
C GLY A 293 -8.85 -31.28 -5.69
N LEU A 294 -8.48 -32.54 -5.45
CA LEU A 294 -8.37 -33.16 -4.13
C LEU A 294 -6.92 -33.40 -3.75
N LEU A 295 -6.54 -32.87 -2.59
CA LEU A 295 -5.25 -33.06 -1.96
C LEU A 295 -5.41 -33.93 -0.71
N GLU A 296 -4.63 -35.01 -0.62
CA GLU A 296 -4.43 -35.76 0.63
C GLU A 296 -3.21 -35.25 1.38
N ILE A 297 -3.43 -34.87 2.65
CA ILE A 297 -2.39 -34.42 3.58
C ILE A 297 -2.28 -35.45 4.68
N ARG A 298 -1.15 -36.16 4.76
CA ARG A 298 -0.87 -37.08 5.87
C ARG A 298 -0.02 -36.39 6.91
N SER A 299 -0.33 -36.55 8.19
CA SER A 299 0.44 -35.96 9.28
C SER A 299 0.34 -36.81 10.55
N SER A 300 1.43 -36.83 11.31
CA SER A 300 1.53 -37.45 12.63
C SER A 300 1.41 -36.45 13.80
N GLU A 301 1.39 -35.14 13.48
CA GLU A 301 1.36 -34.04 14.45
C GLU A 301 -0.06 -33.80 15.00
N ILE A 302 -0.16 -33.51 16.30
CA ILE A 302 -1.45 -33.47 17.03
C ILE A 302 -2.22 -32.17 16.77
N SER A 303 -1.50 -31.04 16.65
CA SER A 303 -2.08 -29.70 16.48
C SER A 303 -2.86 -29.54 15.17
N VAL A 304 -2.51 -30.33 14.15
CA VAL A 304 -3.15 -30.32 12.81
C VAL A 304 -4.65 -30.66 12.88
N ASP A 305 -5.10 -31.42 13.90
CA ASP A 305 -6.53 -31.74 14.11
C ASP A 305 -7.41 -30.49 14.29
N GLU A 306 -6.87 -29.45 14.92
CA GLU A 306 -7.58 -28.19 15.17
C GLU A 306 -7.28 -27.13 14.09
N ASP A 307 -6.01 -27.07 13.67
CA ASP A 307 -5.50 -25.99 12.82
C ASP A 307 -5.91 -26.17 11.35
N LEU A 308 -5.87 -27.39 10.82
CA LEU A 308 -6.12 -27.63 9.40
C LEU A 308 -7.60 -27.39 9.00
N PRO A 309 -8.62 -27.83 9.79
CA PRO A 309 -10.00 -27.45 9.51
C PRO A 309 -10.24 -25.94 9.60
N ALA A 310 -9.52 -25.24 10.47
CA ALA A 310 -9.59 -23.78 10.56
C ALA A 310 -8.97 -23.11 9.33
N TRP A 311 -7.81 -23.59 8.89
CA TRP A 311 -7.15 -23.15 7.66
C TRP A 311 -8.03 -23.37 6.42
N CYS A 312 -8.66 -24.55 6.27
CA CYS A 312 -9.59 -24.83 5.17
C CYS A 312 -10.75 -23.81 5.13
N ARG A 313 -11.36 -23.52 6.29
CA ARG A 313 -12.43 -22.51 6.40
C ARG A 313 -11.95 -21.11 6.02
N MET A 314 -10.75 -20.72 6.44
CA MET A 314 -10.18 -19.40 6.13
C MET A 314 -9.85 -19.25 4.64
N THR A 315 -9.36 -20.32 4.02
CA THR A 315 -8.95 -20.35 2.60
C THR A 315 -10.11 -20.69 1.65
N ARG A 316 -11.33 -20.91 2.17
CA ARG A 316 -12.50 -21.39 1.42
C ARG A 316 -12.25 -22.70 0.65
N ASN A 317 -11.34 -23.52 1.17
CA ASN A 317 -11.15 -24.91 0.76
C ASN A 317 -12.06 -25.81 1.58
N GLU A 318 -12.64 -26.83 0.95
CA GLU A 318 -13.53 -27.77 1.63
C GLU A 318 -12.71 -28.92 2.23
N LEU A 319 -12.76 -29.08 3.55
CA LEU A 319 -12.28 -30.32 4.19
C LEU A 319 -13.32 -31.41 3.93
N VAL A 320 -13.03 -32.28 2.97
CA VAL A 320 -13.96 -33.31 2.46
C VAL A 320 -14.13 -34.43 3.48
N SER A 321 -13.02 -34.91 4.03
CA SER A 321 -13.02 -35.96 5.05
C SER A 321 -11.66 -36.08 5.72
N TRP A 322 -11.59 -36.74 6.87
CA TRP A 322 -10.32 -37.11 7.46
C TRP A 322 -10.40 -38.47 8.17
N THR A 323 -9.27 -39.18 8.23
CA THR A 323 -9.13 -40.50 8.84
C THR A 323 -8.04 -40.47 9.91
N LYS A 324 -8.10 -41.38 10.88
CA LYS A 324 -7.10 -41.53 11.93
C LYS A 324 -6.80 -42.99 12.22
N VAL A 325 -5.55 -43.40 12.01
CA VAL A 325 -5.05 -44.75 12.31
C VAL A 325 -3.82 -44.63 13.19
N GLY A 326 -3.98 -44.94 14.49
CA GLY A 326 -2.92 -44.73 15.47
C GLY A 326 -2.54 -43.25 15.62
N ARG A 327 -1.27 -42.91 15.34
CA ARG A 327 -0.76 -41.53 15.35
C ARG A 327 -0.91 -40.82 14.00
N GLN A 328 -1.18 -41.55 12.92
CA GLN A 328 -1.26 -40.99 11.58
C GLN A 328 -2.68 -40.49 11.29
N ARG A 329 -2.76 -39.27 10.76
CA ARG A 329 -3.96 -38.65 10.23
C ARG A 329 -3.83 -38.52 8.73
N SER A 330 -4.94 -38.66 8.03
CA SER A 330 -5.03 -38.29 6.63
C SER A 330 -6.21 -37.36 6.43
N PHE A 331 -5.96 -36.17 5.89
CA PHE A 331 -6.98 -35.17 5.60
C PHE A 331 -7.13 -35.03 4.10
N LEU A 332 -8.36 -35.15 3.61
CA LEU A 332 -8.68 -34.94 2.20
C LEU A 332 -9.32 -33.57 2.05
N VAL A 333 -8.62 -32.67 1.37
CA VAL A 333 -9.01 -31.27 1.17
C VAL A 333 -9.27 -31.02 -0.31
N CYS A 334 -10.40 -30.38 -0.62
CA CYS A 334 -10.71 -29.91 -1.96
C CYS A 334 -10.32 -28.43 -2.12
N LYS A 335 -9.68 -28.09 -3.24
CA LYS A 335 -9.44 -26.69 -3.61
C LYS A 335 -10.77 -26.05 -4.02
N GLY A 336 -11.29 -25.13 -3.21
CA GLY A 336 -12.67 -24.66 -3.35
C GLY A 336 -13.69 -25.66 -2.81
N LEU A 337 -14.83 -25.81 -3.47
CA LEU A 337 -15.90 -26.74 -3.04
C LEU A 337 -15.83 -28.06 -3.80
N LEU A 338 -16.13 -29.18 -3.14
CA LEU A 338 -16.18 -30.51 -3.76
C LEU A 338 -17.21 -30.57 -4.89
N SER A 339 -18.29 -29.78 -4.79
CA SER A 339 -19.28 -29.65 -5.87
C SER A 339 -18.74 -29.01 -7.15
N GLU A 340 -17.57 -28.37 -7.12
CA GLU A 340 -16.89 -27.77 -8.27
C GLU A 340 -16.08 -28.81 -9.07
N ARG A 341 -15.97 -30.06 -8.56
CA ARG A 341 -15.26 -31.17 -9.23
C ARG A 341 -16.02 -31.64 -10.47
N ALA A 342 -15.65 -31.11 -11.64
CA ALA A 342 -16.08 -31.62 -12.94
C ALA A 342 -15.19 -32.81 -13.41
N PRO A 343 -15.72 -33.76 -14.22
CA PRO A 343 -14.87 -34.77 -14.84
C PRO A 343 -13.81 -34.08 -15.71
N ALA A 344 -12.56 -34.52 -15.56
CA ALA A 344 -11.38 -33.86 -16.10
C ALA A 344 -11.50 -33.59 -17.62
N VAL A 345 -11.49 -32.31 -17.99
CA VAL A 345 -11.13 -31.88 -19.34
C VAL A 345 -9.67 -31.42 -19.27
N PRO A 346 -8.77 -31.93 -20.12
CA PRO A 346 -7.38 -31.50 -20.11
C PRO A 346 -7.31 -30.03 -20.54
N VAL A 347 -6.81 -29.16 -19.66
CA VAL A 347 -6.44 -27.79 -20.02
C VAL A 347 -5.11 -27.88 -20.79
N SER A 348 -5.21 -27.82 -22.12
CA SER A 348 -4.07 -27.56 -22.98
C SER A 348 -3.60 -26.12 -22.77
N ALA A 349 -2.32 -25.93 -22.42
CA ALA A 349 -1.66 -24.64 -22.52
C ALA A 349 -1.54 -24.28 -24.01
N ALA A 350 -2.55 -23.57 -24.53
CA ALA A 350 -2.47 -22.95 -25.84
C ALA A 350 -1.78 -21.57 -25.72
N PRO A 351 -0.94 -21.17 -26.68
CA PRO A 351 -0.33 -19.84 -26.70
C PRO A 351 -1.43 -18.78 -26.73
N MET A 352 -1.33 -17.82 -25.82
CA MET A 352 -2.30 -16.76 -25.60
C MET A 352 -2.30 -15.79 -26.79
N ALA A 353 -3.36 -15.79 -27.61
CA ALA A 353 -3.54 -14.82 -28.68
C ALA A 353 -3.92 -13.46 -28.08
N LEU A 354 -2.90 -12.62 -27.86
CA LEU A 354 -3.00 -11.29 -27.24
C LEU A 354 -3.50 -10.18 -28.18
N ALA A 355 -4.01 -10.48 -29.39
CA ALA A 355 -4.35 -9.44 -30.36
C ALA A 355 -5.64 -8.70 -29.97
N PRO A 356 -5.59 -7.43 -29.52
CA PRO A 356 -6.77 -6.73 -29.04
C PRO A 356 -7.41 -5.95 -30.20
N ALA A 357 -8.73 -5.77 -30.14
CA ALA A 357 -9.42 -4.81 -30.99
C ALA A 357 -8.84 -3.38 -30.81
N ALA A 358 -8.91 -2.55 -31.85
CA ALA A 358 -8.51 -1.15 -31.76
C ALA A 358 -9.43 -0.42 -30.76
N PRO A 359 -8.89 0.36 -29.81
CA PRO A 359 -9.72 1.11 -28.86
C PRO A 359 -10.56 2.15 -29.59
N ALA A 360 -11.81 2.33 -29.15
CA ALA A 360 -12.70 3.35 -29.70
C ALA A 360 -12.15 4.75 -29.38
N ARG A 361 -12.10 5.63 -30.38
CA ARG A 361 -11.71 7.03 -30.19
C ARG A 361 -12.74 7.76 -29.34
N LYS A 362 -12.28 8.41 -28.27
CA LYS A 362 -13.13 9.15 -27.31
C LYS A 362 -13.07 10.67 -27.50
N ARG A 363 -12.14 11.19 -28.31
CA ARG A 363 -12.00 12.63 -28.61
C ARG A 363 -11.43 12.91 -30.01
N GLU A 364 -11.50 14.16 -30.43
CA GLU A 364 -10.92 14.63 -31.70
C GLU A 364 -9.38 14.66 -31.60
N PRO A 365 -8.65 14.08 -32.57
CA PRO A 365 -7.19 14.04 -32.51
C PRO A 365 -6.56 15.43 -32.70
N VAL A 366 -5.61 15.76 -31.84
CA VAL A 366 -4.79 16.96 -31.97
C VAL A 366 -3.43 16.60 -32.56
N ALA A 367 -2.98 17.40 -33.53
CA ALA A 367 -1.67 17.21 -34.16
C ALA A 367 -0.53 17.35 -33.14
N ALA A 368 0.38 16.37 -33.13
CA ALA A 368 1.56 16.38 -32.28
C ALA A 368 2.78 16.91 -33.06
N PRO A 369 3.56 17.85 -32.51
CA PRO A 369 4.83 18.25 -33.09
C PRO A 369 5.80 17.06 -33.19
N PRO A 370 6.64 16.97 -34.24
CA PRO A 370 7.64 15.92 -34.35
C PRO A 370 8.75 16.09 -33.30
N VAL A 371 9.38 14.99 -32.91
CA VAL A 371 10.57 14.99 -32.04
C VAL A 371 11.80 15.28 -32.92
N PRO A 372 12.58 16.34 -32.67
CA PRO A 372 13.75 16.67 -33.48
C PRO A 372 14.89 15.66 -33.29
N GLU A 373 15.83 15.65 -34.24
CA GLU A 373 17.10 14.91 -34.09
C GLU A 373 17.91 15.48 -32.92
N LEU A 374 18.65 14.63 -32.21
CA LEU A 374 19.41 15.02 -31.02
C LEU A 374 18.56 15.80 -30.00
N ALA A 375 17.26 15.47 -29.89
CA ALA A 375 16.39 16.12 -28.92
C ALA A 375 16.89 15.88 -27.51
N VAL A 376 16.98 16.96 -26.75
CA VAL A 376 17.24 16.98 -25.31
C VAL A 376 15.91 16.89 -24.59
N MET A 377 15.81 15.98 -23.62
CA MET A 377 14.61 15.78 -22.80
C MET A 377 14.96 15.32 -21.39
N GLY A 378 14.06 15.58 -20.44
CA GLY A 378 14.05 14.85 -19.16
C GLY A 378 13.48 13.44 -19.34
N ILE A 379 13.75 12.53 -18.39
CA ILE A 379 13.14 11.19 -18.38
C ILE A 379 11.67 11.23 -17.95
N GLY A 380 11.26 12.12 -17.07
CA GLY A 380 9.88 12.20 -16.61
C GLY A 380 9.77 13.11 -15.39
N SER A 381 10.02 12.52 -14.22
CA SER A 381 9.87 13.15 -12.92
C SER A 381 10.82 14.34 -12.66
N TRP A 382 10.25 15.38 -12.04
CA TRP A 382 10.91 16.63 -11.67
C TRP A 382 10.75 16.91 -10.17
N PRO A 383 11.74 17.52 -9.48
CA PRO A 383 11.63 17.83 -8.05
C PRO A 383 10.42 18.72 -7.76
N ARG A 384 9.56 18.26 -6.85
CA ARG A 384 8.32 18.95 -6.51
C ARG A 384 8.60 20.07 -5.50
N PRO A 385 8.01 21.26 -5.65
CA PRO A 385 8.08 22.29 -4.62
C PRO A 385 7.50 21.78 -3.29
N ARG A 386 8.04 22.25 -2.17
CA ARG A 386 7.59 21.82 -0.84
C ARG A 386 6.08 22.00 -0.61
N TRP A 387 5.52 23.10 -1.08
CA TRP A 387 4.08 23.36 -0.97
C TRP A 387 3.24 22.38 -1.81
N MET A 388 3.80 21.82 -2.89
CA MET A 388 3.14 20.81 -3.71
C MET A 388 3.08 19.48 -2.97
N ILE A 389 4.18 19.10 -2.30
CA ILE A 389 4.23 17.92 -1.43
C ILE A 389 3.20 18.04 -0.30
N GLU A 390 3.15 19.20 0.37
CA GLU A 390 2.16 19.47 1.43
C GLU A 390 0.72 19.40 0.90
N ALA A 391 0.47 19.85 -0.33
CA ALA A 391 -0.83 19.74 -0.98
C ALA A 391 -1.21 18.30 -1.34
N MET A 392 -0.24 17.47 -1.78
CA MET A 392 -0.44 16.03 -2.01
C MET A 392 -0.84 15.31 -0.74
N HIS A 393 -0.10 15.51 0.36
CA HIS A 393 -0.44 14.93 1.66
C HIS A 393 -1.83 15.39 2.13
N ALA A 394 -2.13 16.68 2.00
CA ALA A 394 -3.44 17.22 2.35
C ALA A 394 -4.58 16.62 1.50
N HIS A 395 -4.34 16.37 0.20
CA HIS A 395 -5.33 15.75 -0.68
C HIS A 395 -5.58 14.29 -0.31
N VAL A 396 -4.52 13.51 -0.11
CA VAL A 396 -4.58 12.10 0.31
C VAL A 396 -5.27 11.94 1.68
N GLU A 397 -5.08 12.89 2.59
CA GLU A 397 -5.74 12.93 3.90
C GLU A 397 -7.19 13.45 3.86
N GLY A 398 -7.69 13.84 2.68
CA GLY A 398 -9.03 14.41 2.51
C GLY A 398 -9.19 15.82 3.08
N ARG A 399 -8.08 16.51 3.39
CA ARG A 399 -8.04 17.91 3.85
C ARG A 399 -8.07 18.91 2.70
N LEU A 400 -7.73 18.50 1.49
CA LEU A 400 -7.73 19.34 0.28
C LEU A 400 -8.64 18.74 -0.79
N ALA A 401 -9.59 19.55 -1.27
CA ALA A 401 -10.49 19.15 -2.35
C ALA A 401 -9.72 18.93 -3.67
N GLU A 402 -10.21 18.00 -4.50
CA GLU A 402 -9.58 17.61 -5.78
C GLU A 402 -9.34 18.82 -6.70
N ALA A 403 -10.30 19.74 -6.82
CA ALA A 403 -10.14 20.94 -7.64
C ALA A 403 -9.00 21.85 -7.16
N ALA A 404 -8.88 22.08 -5.85
CA ALA A 404 -7.83 22.91 -5.27
C ALA A 404 -6.45 22.22 -5.37
N PHE A 405 -6.42 20.89 -5.26
CA PHE A 405 -5.22 20.09 -5.53
C PHE A 405 -4.76 20.26 -6.98
N HIS A 406 -5.69 20.19 -7.95
CA HIS A 406 -5.37 20.38 -9.35
C HIS A 406 -4.84 21.79 -9.65
N GLU A 407 -5.47 22.84 -9.10
CA GLU A 407 -4.98 24.22 -9.25
C GLU A 407 -3.56 24.39 -8.69
N THR A 408 -3.29 23.81 -7.52
CA THR A 408 -1.96 23.82 -6.91
C THR A 408 -0.95 23.08 -7.80
N ALA A 409 -1.31 21.91 -8.31
CA ALA A 409 -0.47 21.15 -9.21
C ALA A 409 -0.23 21.83 -10.57
N ASP A 410 -1.21 22.58 -11.09
CA ASP A 410 -1.06 23.37 -12.32
C ASP A 410 0.09 24.38 -12.19
N ASP A 411 0.20 25.05 -11.04
CA ASP A 411 1.30 25.96 -10.75
C ASP A 411 2.65 25.24 -10.69
N ALA A 412 2.68 24.03 -10.12
CA ALA A 412 3.91 23.24 -10.03
C ALA A 412 4.37 22.80 -11.43
N VAL A 413 3.43 22.39 -12.28
CA VAL A 413 3.67 22.04 -13.68
C VAL A 413 4.20 23.24 -14.47
N ARG A 414 3.63 24.45 -14.28
CA ARG A 414 4.14 25.68 -14.91
C ARG A 414 5.60 25.94 -14.55
N LEU A 415 5.96 25.79 -13.27
CA LEU A 415 7.35 25.96 -12.82
C LEU A 415 8.30 24.90 -13.40
N ALA A 416 7.86 23.64 -13.45
CA ALA A 416 8.65 22.55 -14.01
C ALA A 416 8.89 22.73 -15.53
N ILE A 417 7.86 23.12 -16.28
CA ILE A 417 7.97 23.40 -17.72
C ILE A 417 8.88 24.62 -17.94
N ALA A 418 8.68 25.72 -17.20
CA ALA A 418 9.51 26.92 -17.34
C ALA A 418 11.00 26.64 -17.05
N ALA A 419 11.30 25.79 -16.06
CA ALA A 419 12.67 25.39 -15.75
C ALA A 419 13.30 24.56 -16.89
N GLN A 420 12.58 23.56 -17.41
CA GLN A 420 13.01 22.78 -18.58
C GLN A 420 13.20 23.69 -19.81
N GLU A 421 12.31 24.65 -20.01
CA GLU A 421 12.39 25.55 -21.15
C GLU A 421 13.63 26.44 -21.09
N LYS A 422 13.90 26.99 -19.91
CA LYS A 422 15.09 27.77 -19.58
C LYS A 422 16.38 26.95 -19.72
N ALA A 423 16.32 25.66 -19.44
CA ALA A 423 17.44 24.74 -19.64
C ALA A 423 17.71 24.41 -21.12
N GLY A 424 16.84 24.81 -22.06
CA GLY A 424 17.05 24.58 -23.49
C GLY A 424 16.59 23.21 -23.99
N VAL A 425 15.66 22.57 -23.28
CA VAL A 425 15.13 21.24 -23.59
C VAL A 425 14.19 21.25 -24.81
N ASP A 426 14.32 20.34 -25.77
CA ASP A 426 13.45 20.33 -26.96
C ASP A 426 12.10 19.62 -26.72
N LEU A 427 12.08 18.62 -25.82
CA LEU A 427 10.89 17.87 -25.41
C LEU A 427 10.61 18.04 -23.92
N VAL A 428 9.49 18.64 -23.56
CA VAL A 428 9.15 18.90 -22.15
C VAL A 428 8.25 17.81 -21.57
N THR A 429 8.38 17.56 -20.28
CA THR A 429 7.42 16.80 -19.48
C THR A 429 6.66 17.73 -18.55
N ASP A 430 5.52 17.29 -18.02
CA ASP A 430 4.83 18.01 -16.94
C ASP A 430 5.58 17.89 -15.58
N GLY A 431 6.69 17.15 -15.55
CA GLY A 431 7.48 16.88 -14.37
C GLY A 431 6.83 15.89 -13.40
N GLU A 432 5.77 15.20 -13.79
CA GLU A 432 4.99 14.26 -12.97
C GLU A 432 4.50 14.89 -11.66
N GLN A 433 4.26 16.21 -11.64
CA GLN A 433 4.04 16.97 -10.41
C GLN A 433 2.80 16.50 -9.62
N ARG A 434 1.83 15.88 -10.30
CA ARG A 434 0.59 15.34 -9.71
C ARG A 434 0.75 13.95 -9.09
N ARG A 435 1.90 13.31 -9.26
CA ARG A 435 2.13 11.90 -8.93
C ARG A 435 3.00 11.78 -7.69
N ASP A 436 2.69 10.85 -6.81
CA ASP A 436 3.45 10.46 -5.62
C ASP A 436 4.64 9.56 -5.95
N SER A 437 4.43 8.65 -6.90
CA SER A 437 5.47 7.84 -7.54
C SER A 437 5.15 7.60 -9.02
N TYR A 438 6.06 6.93 -9.73
CA TYR A 438 5.91 6.56 -11.13
C TYR A 438 4.82 5.49 -11.40
N ALA A 439 4.33 4.77 -10.38
CA ALA A 439 3.40 3.65 -10.57
C ALA A 439 2.17 3.66 -9.65
N SER A 440 2.31 4.05 -8.37
CA SER A 440 1.22 3.98 -7.37
C SER A 440 0.00 4.83 -7.75
N PHE A 441 0.21 5.98 -8.41
CA PHE A 441 -0.88 6.87 -8.82
C PHE A 441 -1.93 6.18 -9.69
N VAL A 442 -1.54 5.17 -10.50
CA VAL A 442 -2.46 4.44 -11.39
C VAL A 442 -3.57 3.78 -10.60
N ALA A 443 -3.27 3.20 -9.43
CA ALA A 443 -4.25 2.53 -8.60
C ALA A 443 -5.35 3.45 -8.06
N SER A 444 -5.08 4.76 -7.93
CA SER A 444 -6.10 5.75 -7.56
C SER A 444 -7.06 6.11 -8.70
N ARG A 445 -6.70 5.76 -9.95
CA ARG A 445 -7.45 6.10 -11.17
C ARG A 445 -8.14 4.92 -11.84
N LEU A 446 -7.79 3.70 -11.46
CA LEU A 446 -8.48 2.49 -11.91
C LEU A 446 -9.69 2.19 -11.04
N ASP A 447 -10.76 1.74 -11.67
CA ASP A 447 -11.91 1.19 -10.96
C ASP A 447 -11.52 -0.16 -10.35
N ASN A 448 -12.09 -0.49 -9.20
CA ASN A 448 -11.80 -1.73 -8.45
C ASN A 448 -10.33 -1.90 -7.99
N CYS A 449 -9.53 -0.84 -8.04
CA CYS A 449 -8.20 -0.79 -7.45
C CYS A 449 -8.14 0.26 -6.34
N GLN A 450 -7.40 0.00 -5.27
CA GLN A 450 -7.17 0.97 -4.19
C GLN A 450 -5.74 0.86 -3.66
N LEU A 451 -5.19 2.00 -3.25
CA LEU A 451 -3.92 2.05 -2.53
C LEU A 451 -4.15 1.70 -1.06
N ILE A 452 -3.56 0.59 -0.63
CA ILE A 452 -3.60 0.15 0.77
C ILE A 452 -2.20 0.33 1.40
N PRO A 453 -2.11 0.79 2.65
CA PRO A 453 -0.85 0.84 3.38
C PRO A 453 -0.18 -0.53 3.39
N LEU A 454 1.13 -0.57 3.16
CA LEU A 454 1.89 -1.81 3.19
C LEU A 454 1.82 -2.48 4.57
N THR A 455 1.62 -1.69 5.64
CA THR A 455 1.33 -2.20 6.99
C THR A 455 0.09 -3.07 7.07
N ASP A 456 -0.91 -2.79 6.23
CA ASP A 456 -2.15 -3.59 6.17
C ASP A 456 -1.93 -4.90 5.40
N LEU A 457 -0.82 -5.00 4.68
CA LEU A 457 -0.39 -6.18 3.92
C LEU A 457 0.61 -7.07 4.67
N LEU A 458 1.31 -6.56 5.68
CA LEU A 458 2.25 -7.35 6.50
C LEU A 458 1.69 -8.69 7.00
N PRO A 459 0.40 -8.83 7.40
CA PRO A 459 -0.16 -10.12 7.82
C PRO A 459 -0.29 -11.16 6.69
N LEU A 460 -0.18 -10.72 5.44
CA LEU A 460 -0.28 -11.54 4.23
C LEU A 460 1.10 -11.89 3.64
N VAL A 461 2.18 -11.35 4.21
CA VAL A 461 3.56 -11.60 3.80
C VAL A 461 4.11 -12.80 4.57
N ASP A 462 4.80 -13.71 3.88
CA ASP A 462 5.27 -14.98 4.46
C ASP A 462 6.31 -14.80 5.58
N ASP A 463 7.18 -13.78 5.49
CA ASP A 463 8.14 -13.37 6.53
C ASP A 463 8.09 -11.85 6.75
N PRO A 464 7.28 -11.37 7.70
CA PRO A 464 7.14 -9.95 7.97
C PRO A 464 8.43 -9.30 8.51
N GLU A 465 9.29 -10.05 9.20
CA GLU A 465 10.50 -9.51 9.84
C GLU A 465 11.62 -9.29 8.81
N GLU A 466 11.80 -10.24 7.88
CA GLU A 466 12.73 -10.11 6.74
C GLU A 466 12.29 -8.98 5.80
N PHE A 467 11.00 -8.92 5.47
CA PHE A 467 10.44 -7.86 4.62
C PHE A 467 10.59 -6.47 5.25
N GLU A 468 10.38 -6.34 6.57
CA GLU A 468 10.68 -5.08 7.27
C GLU A 468 12.17 -4.74 7.32
N ALA A 469 13.06 -5.75 7.39
CA ALA A 469 14.49 -5.53 7.32
C ALA A 469 14.92 -5.00 5.94
N GLU A 470 14.31 -5.51 4.86
CA GLU A 470 14.49 -4.99 3.50
C GLU A 470 13.97 -3.55 3.37
N LEU A 471 12.79 -3.25 3.90
CA LEU A 471 12.22 -1.89 3.94
C LEU A 471 13.14 -0.89 4.66
N ARG A 472 13.72 -1.32 5.80
CA ARG A 472 14.69 -0.54 6.57
C ARG A 472 16.01 -0.36 5.82
N ALA A 473 16.49 -1.39 5.12
CA ALA A 473 17.71 -1.32 4.33
C ALA A 473 17.60 -0.36 3.14
N LEU A 474 16.38 -0.12 2.65
CA LEU A 474 16.07 0.81 1.57
C LEU A 474 15.77 2.25 2.02
N ASP A 475 15.81 2.52 3.33
CA ASP A 475 15.47 3.82 3.96
C ASP A 475 14.03 4.30 3.64
N ILE A 476 13.10 3.35 3.49
CA ILE A 476 11.69 3.63 3.19
C ILE A 476 10.84 3.24 4.40
N PRO A 477 10.19 4.21 5.09
CA PRO A 477 9.33 3.90 6.22
C PRO A 477 8.13 3.05 5.77
N ALA A 478 7.96 1.85 6.35
CA ALA A 478 6.89 0.91 5.97
C ALA A 478 5.46 1.51 6.05
N GLY A 479 5.25 2.54 6.88
CA GLY A 479 3.98 3.26 7.03
C GLY A 479 3.67 4.26 5.91
N ASP A 480 4.66 4.64 5.11
CA ASP A 480 4.53 5.62 4.03
C ASP A 480 4.36 4.95 2.65
N VAL A 481 4.60 3.64 2.57
CA VAL A 481 4.45 2.86 1.34
C VAL A 481 3.02 2.39 1.19
N ARG A 482 2.42 2.70 0.05
CA ARG A 482 1.10 2.20 -0.33
C ARG A 482 1.23 1.24 -1.51
N HIS A 483 0.62 0.08 -1.38
CA HIS A 483 0.58 -0.95 -2.41
C HIS A 483 -0.77 -0.91 -3.14
N PRO A 484 -0.78 -1.06 -4.47
CA PRO A 484 -2.02 -1.15 -5.22
C PRO A 484 -2.67 -2.53 -5.01
N ALA A 485 -3.91 -2.58 -4.52
CA ALA A 485 -4.68 -3.80 -4.34
C ALA A 485 -5.88 -3.84 -5.29
N VAL A 486 -6.09 -5.00 -5.92
CA VAL A 486 -7.12 -5.19 -6.94
C VAL A 486 -8.25 -6.05 -6.37
N PHE A 487 -9.45 -5.49 -6.28
CA PHE A 487 -10.62 -6.12 -5.65
C PHE A 487 -11.65 -6.65 -6.65
N GLY A 488 -11.44 -6.40 -7.95
CA GLY A 488 -12.34 -6.78 -9.04
C GLY A 488 -11.70 -6.53 -10.40
N PRO A 489 -12.39 -6.87 -11.51
CA PRO A 489 -11.90 -6.60 -12.85
C PRO A 489 -11.57 -5.12 -13.06
N LEU A 490 -10.39 -4.82 -13.57
CA LEU A 490 -9.87 -3.49 -13.79
C LEU A 490 -10.55 -2.85 -15.01
N THR A 491 -11.14 -1.69 -14.75
CA THR A 491 -11.62 -0.77 -15.79
C THR A 491 -11.12 0.63 -15.48
N ARG A 492 -11.27 1.54 -16.44
CA ARG A 492 -11.01 2.97 -16.23
C ARG A 492 -12.28 3.76 -16.52
N SER A 493 -12.77 4.49 -15.54
CA SER A 493 -13.86 5.45 -15.71
C SER A 493 -13.37 6.82 -16.20
N ARG A 494 -12.06 7.07 -16.11
CA ARG A 494 -11.38 8.32 -16.49
C ARG A 494 -9.98 8.05 -17.05
N PRO A 495 -9.36 9.01 -17.75
CA PRO A 495 -7.98 8.88 -18.23
C PRO A 495 -6.97 8.83 -17.09
N LEU A 496 -5.88 8.10 -17.29
CA LEU A 496 -4.80 8.00 -16.31
C LEU A 496 -4.02 9.30 -16.24
N VAL A 497 -3.59 9.84 -17.38
CA VAL A 497 -2.67 10.99 -17.47
C VAL A 497 -2.97 11.93 -18.65
N ALA A 498 -4.03 11.69 -19.45
CA ALA A 498 -4.40 12.58 -20.56
C ALA A 498 -4.53 14.07 -20.17
N HIS A 499 -5.08 14.35 -18.98
CA HIS A 499 -5.22 15.70 -18.43
C HIS A 499 -3.86 16.40 -18.18
N GLU A 500 -2.77 15.65 -17.97
CA GLU A 500 -1.43 16.20 -17.81
C GLU A 500 -0.91 16.75 -19.14
N VAL A 501 -1.13 16.02 -20.24
CA VAL A 501 -0.77 16.46 -21.60
C VAL A 501 -1.62 17.67 -22.02
N ASP A 502 -2.92 17.60 -21.76
CA ASP A 502 -3.85 18.68 -22.11
C ASP A 502 -3.42 19.99 -21.45
N PHE A 503 -3.10 19.96 -20.15
CA PHE A 503 -2.65 21.14 -19.43
C PHE A 503 -1.26 21.61 -19.90
N ALA A 504 -0.28 20.70 -20.06
CA ALA A 504 1.08 21.07 -20.48
C ALA A 504 1.08 21.82 -21.82
N ARG A 505 0.22 21.41 -22.77
CA ARG A 505 0.05 22.07 -24.07
C ARG A 505 -0.59 23.46 -23.99
N THR A 506 -1.28 23.80 -22.89
CA THR A 506 -1.73 25.18 -22.65
C THR A 506 -0.61 26.09 -22.14
N VAL A 507 0.47 25.49 -21.61
CA VAL A 507 1.59 26.21 -21.00
C VAL A 507 2.74 26.40 -21.99
N THR A 508 2.97 25.43 -22.89
CA THR A 508 4.09 25.46 -23.85
C THR A 508 3.67 25.07 -25.26
N ALA A 509 4.40 25.62 -26.25
CA ALA A 509 4.33 25.19 -27.64
C ALA A 509 5.32 24.06 -27.99
N ARG A 510 6.23 23.71 -27.06
CA ARG A 510 7.20 22.62 -27.27
C ARG A 510 6.48 21.27 -27.34
N PRO A 511 7.03 20.29 -28.09
CA PRO A 511 6.53 18.93 -28.06
C PRO A 511 6.48 18.38 -26.63
N VAL A 512 5.37 17.74 -26.26
CA VAL A 512 5.14 17.21 -24.90
C VAL A 512 5.39 15.70 -24.89
N LYS A 513 6.21 15.26 -23.93
CA LYS A 513 6.42 13.85 -23.59
C LYS A 513 5.68 13.50 -22.31
N VAL A 514 5.10 12.30 -22.27
CA VAL A 514 4.41 11.75 -21.10
C VAL A 514 4.92 10.36 -20.78
N ALA A 515 5.12 10.06 -19.50
CA ALA A 515 5.53 8.75 -19.02
C ALA A 515 4.36 7.99 -18.41
N LEU A 516 4.28 6.69 -18.71
CA LEU A 516 3.36 5.71 -18.16
C LEU A 516 4.15 4.58 -17.52
N PRO A 517 3.68 3.99 -16.41
CA PRO A 517 4.23 2.73 -15.95
C PRO A 517 3.97 1.63 -16.98
N GLY A 518 4.94 0.75 -17.18
CA GLY A 518 4.82 -0.35 -18.12
C GLY A 518 3.85 -1.45 -17.67
N PRO A 519 3.31 -2.24 -18.61
CA PRO A 519 2.33 -3.27 -18.30
C PRO A 519 2.88 -4.39 -17.42
N TYR A 520 4.17 -4.72 -17.52
CA TYR A 520 4.77 -5.77 -16.70
C TYR A 520 5.00 -5.29 -15.27
N LEU A 521 5.54 -4.08 -15.10
CA LEU A 521 5.60 -3.39 -13.81
C LEU A 521 4.22 -3.37 -13.12
N LEU A 522 3.17 -2.91 -13.82
CA LEU A 522 1.82 -2.86 -13.25
C LEU A 522 1.31 -4.26 -12.91
N THR A 523 1.50 -5.25 -13.79
CA THR A 523 1.05 -6.63 -13.56
C THR A 523 1.73 -7.21 -12.32
N ARG A 524 3.04 -7.02 -12.17
CA ARG A 524 3.81 -7.53 -11.05
C ARG A 524 3.50 -6.81 -9.74
N THR A 525 3.24 -5.50 -9.80
CA THR A 525 2.92 -4.69 -8.62
C THR A 525 1.47 -4.89 -8.16
N MET A 526 0.53 -5.16 -9.07
CA MET A 526 -0.90 -5.29 -8.74
C MET A 526 -1.35 -6.74 -8.48
N TRP A 527 -0.53 -7.73 -8.89
CA TRP A 527 -0.80 -9.12 -8.57
C TRP A 527 -0.44 -9.42 -7.12
N MET A 528 -1.45 -9.67 -6.30
CA MET A 528 -1.25 -10.08 -4.93
C MET A 528 -2.11 -11.30 -4.62
N GLU A 529 -1.46 -12.38 -4.21
CA GLU A 529 -2.13 -13.60 -3.80
C GLU A 529 -3.07 -13.31 -2.60
N CYS A 530 -4.17 -14.06 -2.50
CA CYS A 530 -5.26 -13.86 -1.53
C CYS A 530 -6.18 -12.64 -1.73
N ILE A 531 -5.81 -11.65 -2.55
CA ILE A 531 -6.69 -10.52 -2.91
C ILE A 531 -7.04 -10.53 -4.40
N SER A 532 -6.04 -10.50 -5.28
CA SER A 532 -6.26 -10.42 -6.73
C SER A 532 -6.81 -11.73 -7.31
N ASP A 533 -6.54 -12.87 -6.66
CA ASP A 533 -7.08 -14.21 -6.99
C ASP A 533 -8.60 -14.34 -6.77
N GLN A 534 -9.20 -13.40 -6.02
CA GLN A 534 -10.66 -13.32 -5.87
C GLN A 534 -11.32 -12.70 -7.11
N ALA A 535 -10.57 -11.87 -7.84
CA ALA A 535 -11.05 -11.14 -9.02
C ALA A 535 -10.60 -11.80 -10.34
N TYR A 536 -9.42 -12.43 -10.34
CA TYR A 536 -8.80 -13.00 -11.53
C TYR A 536 -8.34 -14.43 -11.30
N ALA A 537 -8.51 -15.27 -12.32
CA ALA A 537 -8.08 -16.67 -12.27
C ALA A 537 -6.55 -16.83 -12.27
N SER A 538 -5.81 -15.86 -12.82
CA SER A 538 -4.35 -15.87 -12.87
C SER A 538 -3.78 -14.47 -13.09
N ARG A 539 -2.46 -14.33 -12.91
CA ARG A 539 -1.69 -13.10 -13.18
C ARG A 539 -1.86 -12.65 -14.63
N GLU A 540 -1.91 -13.60 -15.57
CA GLU A 540 -2.09 -13.34 -17.00
C GLU A 540 -3.49 -12.77 -17.29
N ALA A 541 -4.52 -13.20 -16.56
CA ALA A 541 -5.86 -12.64 -16.69
C ALA A 541 -5.92 -11.18 -16.20
N LEU A 542 -5.22 -10.84 -15.11
CA LEU A 542 -5.03 -9.45 -14.68
C LEU A 542 -4.27 -8.64 -15.75
N ALA A 543 -3.20 -9.23 -16.30
CA ALA A 543 -2.36 -8.58 -17.31
C ALA A 543 -3.16 -8.22 -18.58
N GLN A 544 -4.15 -9.03 -18.98
CA GLN A 544 -5.04 -8.71 -20.10
C GLN A 544 -5.84 -7.43 -19.87
N ASP A 545 -6.34 -7.22 -18.66
CA ASP A 545 -7.07 -5.99 -18.32
C ASP A 545 -6.13 -4.78 -18.24
N ILE A 546 -4.91 -4.95 -17.73
CA ILE A 546 -3.87 -3.92 -17.76
C ILE A 546 -3.53 -3.52 -19.20
N VAL A 547 -3.34 -4.50 -20.10
CA VAL A 547 -3.11 -4.25 -21.53
C VAL A 547 -4.27 -3.46 -22.13
N ARG A 548 -5.53 -3.86 -21.86
CA ARG A 548 -6.70 -3.12 -22.34
C ARG A 548 -6.69 -1.67 -21.87
N VAL A 549 -6.51 -1.44 -20.57
CA VAL A 549 -6.48 -0.11 -19.96
C VAL A 549 -5.39 0.76 -20.57
N LEU A 550 -4.16 0.25 -20.68
CA LEU A 550 -3.04 1.01 -21.23
C LEU A 550 -3.23 1.30 -22.73
N ARG A 551 -3.82 0.38 -23.51
CA ARG A 551 -4.15 0.66 -24.91
C ARG A 551 -5.16 1.79 -25.05
N GLU A 552 -6.19 1.79 -24.22
CA GLU A 552 -7.16 2.89 -24.22
C GLU A 552 -6.51 4.21 -23.81
N GLU A 553 -5.53 4.20 -22.89
CA GLU A 553 -4.78 5.39 -22.50
C GLU A 553 -3.85 5.88 -23.61
N VAL A 554 -3.10 4.97 -24.27
CA VAL A 554 -2.23 5.32 -25.41
C VAL A 554 -3.02 5.99 -26.52
N ALA A 555 -4.18 5.43 -26.90
CA ALA A 555 -5.03 6.03 -27.91
C ALA A 555 -5.44 7.46 -27.53
N GLU A 556 -5.84 7.65 -26.28
CA GLU A 556 -6.26 8.96 -25.78
C GLU A 556 -5.09 9.96 -25.71
N LEU A 557 -3.89 9.53 -25.34
CA LEU A 557 -2.68 10.37 -25.32
C LEU A 557 -2.21 10.75 -26.73
N LEU A 558 -2.34 9.84 -27.69
CA LEU A 558 -2.06 10.14 -29.09
C LEU A 558 -3.03 11.19 -29.63
N ASP A 559 -4.32 11.04 -29.32
CA ASP A 559 -5.36 12.02 -29.65
C ASP A 559 -5.18 13.34 -28.89
N ALA A 560 -4.50 13.35 -27.72
CA ALA A 560 -4.13 14.56 -26.97
C ALA A 560 -3.13 15.46 -27.70
N GLY A 561 -2.39 14.88 -28.65
CA GLY A 561 -1.19 15.49 -29.23
C GLY A 561 0.10 15.22 -28.45
N ALA A 562 0.21 14.16 -27.65
CA ALA A 562 1.48 13.79 -26.98
C ALA A 562 2.55 13.37 -28.00
N SER A 563 3.65 14.09 -28.13
CA SER A 563 4.68 13.82 -29.15
C SER A 563 5.43 12.51 -28.91
N LEU A 564 5.60 12.10 -27.66
CA LEU A 564 6.24 10.85 -27.29
C LEU A 564 5.60 10.28 -26.01
N ILE A 565 5.18 9.02 -26.05
CA ILE A 565 4.61 8.27 -24.92
C ILE A 565 5.65 7.25 -24.47
N GLN A 566 6.16 7.42 -23.26
CA GLN A 566 7.17 6.54 -22.66
C GLN A 566 6.52 5.51 -21.75
N PHE A 567 6.99 4.26 -21.80
CA PHE A 567 6.71 3.23 -20.82
C PHE A 567 7.92 3.01 -19.91
N ASP A 568 7.70 3.04 -18.60
CA ASP A 568 8.74 2.81 -17.59
C ASP A 568 8.68 1.37 -17.08
N GLU A 569 9.74 0.60 -17.35
CA GLU A 569 9.88 -0.80 -16.95
C GLU A 569 11.20 -1.02 -16.17
N PRO A 570 11.40 -0.37 -15.01
CA PRO A 570 12.61 -0.56 -14.19
C PRO A 570 12.77 -2.02 -13.72
N VAL A 571 11.66 -2.75 -13.64
CA VAL A 571 11.58 -4.14 -13.18
C VAL A 571 12.32 -5.11 -14.09
N LEU A 572 12.49 -4.80 -15.38
CA LEU A 572 13.25 -5.64 -16.30
C LEU A 572 14.72 -5.79 -15.85
N SER A 573 15.31 -4.71 -15.34
CA SER A 573 16.65 -4.75 -14.75
C SER A 573 16.69 -5.61 -13.49
N GLU A 574 15.66 -5.53 -12.64
CA GLU A 574 15.58 -6.35 -11.42
C GLU A 574 15.53 -7.84 -11.74
N VAL A 575 14.73 -8.25 -12.73
CA VAL A 575 14.60 -9.66 -13.16
C VAL A 575 15.95 -10.27 -13.54
N VAL A 576 16.84 -9.47 -14.11
CA VAL A 576 18.16 -9.93 -14.57
C VAL A 576 19.23 -9.79 -13.50
N PHE A 577 19.30 -8.67 -12.80
CA PHE A 577 20.45 -8.31 -11.95
C PHE A 577 20.24 -8.58 -10.47
N ALA A 578 19.02 -8.88 -10.01
CA ALA A 578 18.76 -9.12 -8.59
C ALA A 578 19.41 -10.42 -8.05
N GLY A 579 19.82 -11.38 -8.89
CA GLY A 579 20.44 -12.63 -8.44
C GLY A 579 19.48 -13.55 -7.68
N ALA A 580 19.83 -14.85 -7.56
CA ALA A 580 18.92 -15.88 -7.04
C ALA A 580 18.49 -15.70 -5.56
N LYS A 581 19.17 -14.83 -4.79
CA LYS A 581 18.87 -14.54 -3.37
C LYS A 581 17.90 -13.36 -3.17
N ASN A 582 17.66 -12.54 -4.18
CA ASN A 582 16.86 -11.31 -4.09
C ASN A 582 15.60 -11.43 -4.95
N LYS A 583 14.90 -12.57 -4.83
CA LYS A 583 13.63 -12.83 -5.54
C LYS A 583 12.47 -11.94 -5.05
N ARG A 584 12.66 -11.25 -3.93
CA ARG A 584 11.67 -10.39 -3.27
C ARG A 584 12.15 -8.93 -3.38
N SER A 585 11.98 -8.32 -4.55
CA SER A 585 12.22 -6.89 -4.70
C SER A 585 11.07 -6.13 -4.04
N PHE A 586 11.40 -5.24 -3.11
CA PHE A 586 10.48 -4.31 -2.46
C PHE A 586 9.51 -3.58 -3.42
N MET A 587 9.93 -3.28 -4.66
CA MET A 587 9.10 -2.54 -5.63
C MET A 587 8.03 -3.39 -6.32
N CYS A 588 8.07 -4.70 -6.13
CA CYS A 588 7.15 -5.67 -6.72
C CYS A 588 6.63 -6.56 -5.60
N GLY A 589 5.40 -6.31 -5.14
CA GLY A 589 4.73 -6.99 -4.04
C GLY A 589 5.22 -8.42 -3.78
N ALA A 590 5.44 -8.73 -2.50
CA ALA A 590 6.20 -9.85 -1.96
C ALA A 590 5.75 -11.29 -2.33
N LEU A 591 4.97 -11.52 -3.39
CA LEU A 591 4.26 -12.78 -3.62
C LEU A 591 4.21 -13.26 -5.09
N SER A 592 4.98 -12.71 -6.03
CA SER A 592 4.99 -13.26 -7.41
C SER A 592 6.05 -14.36 -7.57
N GLU A 593 5.62 -15.63 -7.72
CA GLU A 593 6.50 -16.69 -8.23
C GLU A 593 7.14 -16.26 -9.56
N SER A 594 8.47 -16.31 -9.64
CA SER A 594 9.21 -16.06 -10.88
C SER A 594 9.59 -17.39 -11.52
N LEU A 595 9.08 -17.64 -12.73
CA LEU A 595 9.40 -18.81 -13.56
C LEU A 595 10.80 -18.73 -14.22
N GLY A 596 11.59 -17.72 -13.85
CA GLY A 596 12.96 -17.50 -14.28
C GLY A 596 13.10 -16.29 -15.23
N PRO A 597 14.32 -15.74 -15.39
CA PRO A 597 14.52 -14.50 -16.14
C PRO A 597 14.02 -14.56 -17.58
N ASP A 598 14.30 -15.63 -18.33
CA ASP A 598 13.91 -15.74 -19.74
C ASP A 598 12.39 -15.76 -19.92
N HIS A 599 11.67 -16.43 -19.02
CA HIS A 599 10.21 -16.49 -19.06
C HIS A 599 9.60 -15.13 -18.72
N GLU A 600 10.05 -14.50 -17.63
CA GLU A 600 9.55 -13.20 -17.19
C GLU A 600 9.85 -12.10 -18.22
N LEU A 601 11.04 -12.11 -18.83
CA LEU A 601 11.41 -11.19 -19.91
C LEU A 601 10.55 -11.42 -21.16
N GLY A 602 10.28 -12.69 -21.52
CA GLY A 602 9.39 -13.04 -22.62
C GLY A 602 7.95 -12.54 -22.38
N PHE A 603 7.44 -12.75 -21.16
CA PHE A 603 6.12 -12.27 -20.75
C PHE A 603 6.04 -10.74 -20.79
N ALA A 604 7.03 -10.05 -20.24
CA ALA A 604 7.08 -8.58 -20.26
C ALA A 604 7.13 -8.01 -21.68
N ARG A 605 7.95 -8.62 -22.56
CA ARG A 605 7.99 -8.29 -23.99
C ARG A 605 6.62 -8.44 -24.64
N ASP A 606 5.93 -9.55 -24.38
CA ASP A 606 4.64 -9.85 -25.00
C ASP A 606 3.56 -8.87 -24.54
N LEU A 607 3.56 -8.49 -23.26
CA LEU A 607 2.67 -7.46 -22.73
C LEU A 607 2.92 -6.08 -23.36
N LEU A 608 4.19 -5.64 -23.43
CA LEU A 608 4.55 -4.37 -24.08
C LEU A 608 4.10 -4.35 -25.54
N ASN A 609 4.39 -5.41 -26.29
CA ASN A 609 3.97 -5.52 -27.69
C ASN A 609 2.45 -5.56 -27.85
N ALA A 610 1.72 -6.20 -26.93
CA ALA A 610 0.26 -6.19 -26.94
C ALA A 610 -0.31 -4.78 -26.70
N VAL A 611 0.30 -3.99 -25.80
CA VAL A 611 -0.08 -2.58 -25.61
C VAL A 611 0.21 -1.77 -26.88
N LEU A 612 1.36 -1.95 -27.50
CA LEU A 612 1.82 -1.14 -28.64
C LEU A 612 1.18 -1.52 -29.99
N ALA A 613 0.59 -2.71 -30.10
CA ALA A 613 0.07 -3.23 -31.37
C ALA A 613 -0.95 -2.27 -32.03
N GLY A 614 -0.63 -1.83 -33.25
CA GLY A 614 -1.48 -0.96 -34.06
C GLY A 614 -1.33 0.55 -33.79
N PHE A 615 -0.43 0.95 -32.88
CA PHE A 615 -0.09 2.35 -32.64
C PHE A 615 1.16 2.79 -33.42
N PRO A 616 1.31 4.11 -33.69
CA PRO A 616 2.51 4.67 -34.32
C PRO A 616 3.73 4.49 -33.41
N HIS A 617 4.52 3.45 -33.66
CA HIS A 617 5.68 3.09 -32.84
C HIS A 617 6.68 4.24 -32.68
N GLU A 618 6.86 5.10 -33.69
CA GLU A 618 7.71 6.30 -33.68
C GLU A 618 7.31 7.35 -32.64
N ARG A 619 6.11 7.26 -32.07
CA ARG A 619 5.63 8.11 -30.96
C ARG A 619 5.66 7.38 -29.61
N THR A 620 6.31 6.23 -29.53
CA THR A 620 6.41 5.43 -28.31
C THR A 620 7.87 5.23 -27.91
N ALA A 621 8.13 5.16 -26.61
CA ALA A 621 9.44 4.91 -26.04
C ALA A 621 9.37 3.90 -24.90
N LEU A 622 10.48 3.19 -24.67
CA LEU A 622 10.68 2.34 -23.50
C LEU A 622 11.85 2.89 -22.69
N HIS A 623 11.63 3.17 -21.41
CA HIS A 623 12.67 3.49 -20.46
C HIS A 623 12.89 2.32 -19.50
N VAL A 624 14.15 1.91 -19.36
CA VAL A 624 14.55 0.84 -18.45
C VAL A 624 15.64 1.37 -17.54
N CYS A 625 15.29 1.58 -16.28
CA CYS A 625 16.16 2.14 -15.25
C CYS A 625 16.89 1.03 -14.46
N ARG A 626 18.01 1.36 -13.79
CA ARG A 626 18.83 0.47 -12.92
C ARG A 626 18.82 0.89 -11.46
N GLY A 627 17.69 1.44 -11.04
CA GLY A 627 17.42 1.85 -9.68
C GLY A 627 17.69 3.32 -9.43
N ASN A 628 16.60 4.09 -9.43
CA ASN A 628 16.59 5.54 -9.23
C ASN A 628 15.79 5.94 -7.98
N TRP A 629 15.96 5.19 -6.90
CA TRP A 629 15.34 5.44 -5.59
C TRP A 629 16.31 6.05 -4.57
N THR A 630 17.60 6.13 -4.91
CA THR A 630 18.66 6.62 -4.01
C THR A 630 19.77 7.33 -4.79
N PRO A 631 20.35 8.41 -4.24
CA PRO A 631 21.54 9.05 -4.79
C PRO A 631 22.81 8.21 -4.59
N ASP A 632 22.78 7.21 -3.70
CA ASP A 632 23.91 6.31 -3.49
C ASP A 632 24.02 5.28 -4.64
N GLU A 633 25.10 5.38 -5.41
CA GLU A 633 25.40 4.49 -6.53
C GLU A 633 25.72 3.06 -6.09
N SER A 634 26.26 2.88 -4.88
CA SER A 634 26.79 1.58 -4.41
C SER A 634 25.70 0.55 -4.14
N VAL A 635 24.48 1.01 -3.89
CA VAL A 635 23.29 0.20 -3.62
C VAL A 635 22.38 0.02 -4.86
N ALA A 636 22.73 0.65 -5.99
CA ALA A 636 22.00 0.54 -7.24
C ALA A 636 22.44 -0.68 -8.08
N LEU A 637 21.59 -1.12 -9.01
CA LEU A 637 21.84 -2.36 -9.77
C LEU A 637 23.09 -2.26 -10.67
N SER A 638 24.04 -3.17 -10.40
CA SER A 638 25.27 -3.49 -11.16
C SER A 638 25.05 -4.26 -12.48
N GLY A 639 25.49 -3.80 -13.67
CA GLY A 639 25.69 -4.72 -14.81
C GLY A 639 25.55 -4.16 -16.24
N SER A 640 26.05 -4.91 -17.23
CA SER A 640 25.73 -4.84 -18.68
C SER A 640 24.25 -4.64 -19.02
N TYR A 641 23.80 -3.83 -20.00
CA TYR A 641 22.46 -4.07 -20.62
C TYR A 641 22.46 -5.32 -21.51
N ALA A 642 23.63 -5.91 -21.78
CA ALA A 642 23.78 -7.06 -22.67
C ALA A 642 22.74 -8.19 -22.47
N PRO A 643 22.37 -8.61 -21.24
CA PRO A 643 21.35 -9.65 -21.07
C PRO A 643 19.93 -9.22 -21.46
N LEU A 644 19.65 -7.91 -21.46
CA LEU A 644 18.35 -7.35 -21.80
C LEU A 644 18.22 -7.01 -23.29
N VAL A 645 19.32 -6.73 -23.99
CA VAL A 645 19.32 -6.26 -25.38
C VAL A 645 18.49 -7.16 -26.30
N GLY A 646 18.61 -8.49 -26.15
CA GLY A 646 17.83 -9.44 -26.96
C GLY A 646 16.31 -9.32 -26.76
N THR A 647 15.87 -9.05 -25.53
CA THR A 647 14.45 -8.81 -25.21
C THR A 647 14.02 -7.43 -25.70
N LEU A 648 14.81 -6.39 -25.42
CA LEU A 648 14.54 -5.00 -25.81
C LEU A 648 14.38 -4.89 -27.33
N ALA A 649 15.26 -5.53 -28.11
CA ALA A 649 15.20 -5.51 -29.56
C ALA A 649 13.93 -6.13 -30.16
N GLN A 650 13.18 -6.91 -29.38
CA GLN A 650 11.90 -7.50 -29.80
C GLN A 650 10.68 -6.67 -29.34
N VAL A 651 10.88 -5.65 -28.50
CA VAL A 651 9.82 -4.72 -28.10
C VAL A 651 9.68 -3.64 -29.17
N LYS A 652 8.48 -3.48 -29.75
CA LYS A 652 8.22 -2.62 -30.91
C LYS A 652 7.97 -1.15 -30.53
N VAL A 653 8.94 -0.52 -29.88
CA VAL A 653 8.95 0.93 -29.60
C VAL A 653 9.82 1.69 -30.60
N GLY A 654 9.55 2.99 -30.79
CA GLY A 654 10.33 3.86 -31.67
C GLY A 654 11.52 4.55 -31.00
N ALA A 655 11.68 4.39 -29.69
CA ALA A 655 12.85 4.86 -28.95
C ALA A 655 13.12 4.01 -27.71
N TYR A 656 14.39 3.73 -27.43
CA TYR A 656 14.84 3.10 -26.18
C TYR A 656 15.62 4.14 -25.37
N LEU A 657 15.20 4.45 -24.15
CA LEU A 657 15.80 5.49 -23.30
C LEU A 657 16.56 4.81 -22.15
N LEU A 658 17.88 4.79 -22.22
CA LEU A 658 18.71 3.91 -21.38
C LEU A 658 19.80 4.68 -20.62
N GLU A 659 20.08 4.23 -19.40
CA GLU A 659 21.15 4.78 -18.55
C GLU A 659 22.52 4.43 -19.12
N MET A 660 23.35 5.42 -19.45
CA MET A 660 24.66 5.21 -20.10
C MET A 660 25.77 6.12 -19.58
N CYS A 661 25.47 7.08 -18.70
CA CYS A 661 26.47 7.96 -18.12
C CYS A 661 27.18 7.29 -16.95
N THR A 662 26.47 6.52 -16.14
CA THR A 662 27.06 5.78 -15.02
C THR A 662 27.95 4.62 -15.51
N PRO A 663 29.18 4.47 -15.00
CA PRO A 663 30.05 3.33 -15.33
C PRO A 663 29.41 1.95 -15.05
N ARG A 664 28.43 1.92 -14.14
CA ARG A 664 27.68 0.72 -13.74
C ARG A 664 26.84 0.11 -14.86
N ALA A 665 26.44 0.92 -15.85
CA ALA A 665 25.58 0.49 -16.95
C ALA A 665 26.34 -0.23 -18.09
N GLY A 666 27.68 -0.23 -18.02
CA GLY A 666 28.57 -0.81 -19.02
C GLY A 666 28.70 0.03 -20.29
N GLU A 667 29.22 -0.60 -21.35
CA GLU A 667 29.57 0.09 -22.60
C GLU A 667 28.38 0.30 -23.53
N MET A 668 28.33 1.47 -24.18
CA MET A 668 27.26 1.89 -25.09
C MET A 668 27.21 1.04 -26.38
N ASP A 669 28.34 0.46 -26.80
CA ASP A 669 28.47 -0.38 -28.00
C ASP A 669 27.45 -1.52 -28.07
N ILE A 670 27.03 -2.07 -26.94
CA ILE A 670 26.07 -3.17 -26.86
C ILE A 670 24.71 -2.79 -27.44
N LEU A 671 24.38 -1.50 -27.46
CA LEU A 671 23.11 -0.99 -27.97
C LEU A 671 23.04 -0.99 -29.49
N LYS A 672 24.15 -1.24 -30.20
CA LYS A 672 24.16 -1.41 -31.67
C LYS A 672 23.29 -2.57 -32.13
N ALA A 673 23.00 -3.51 -31.24
CA ALA A 673 22.10 -4.63 -31.51
C ALA A 673 20.60 -4.26 -31.37
N LEU A 674 20.26 -3.03 -30.96
CA LEU A 674 18.87 -2.53 -31.01
C LEU A 674 18.43 -2.25 -32.46
N PRO A 675 17.12 -2.33 -32.76
CA PRO A 675 16.58 -2.13 -34.11
C PRO A 675 17.03 -0.83 -34.76
N VAL A 676 17.45 -0.92 -36.02
CA VAL A 676 18.02 0.21 -36.80
C VAL A 676 17.01 1.32 -37.10
N ASP A 677 15.73 0.98 -37.11
CA ASP A 677 14.58 1.88 -37.30
C ASP A 677 14.12 2.55 -35.99
N ALA A 678 14.66 2.13 -34.84
CA ALA A 678 14.41 2.77 -33.56
C ALA A 678 15.51 3.78 -33.20
N ARG A 679 15.11 4.84 -32.49
CA ARG A 679 16.03 5.81 -31.88
C ARG A 679 16.64 5.26 -30.58
N VAL A 680 17.85 5.70 -30.28
CA VAL A 680 18.59 5.34 -29.06
C VAL A 680 18.75 6.60 -28.21
N GLY A 681 18.01 6.64 -27.12
CA GLY A 681 18.16 7.61 -26.05
C GLY A 681 19.29 7.21 -25.11
N VAL A 682 20.24 8.13 -24.95
CA VAL A 682 21.45 7.91 -24.17
C VAL A 682 21.45 8.88 -22.98
N GLY A 683 21.59 8.31 -21.79
CA GLY A 683 21.91 9.06 -20.58
C GLY A 683 23.33 9.65 -20.67
N VAL A 684 23.47 10.97 -20.68
CA VAL A 684 24.78 11.66 -20.84
C VAL A 684 25.21 12.48 -19.62
N VAL A 685 24.33 12.57 -18.62
CA VAL A 685 24.58 13.12 -17.29
C VAL A 685 23.97 12.20 -16.24
N ASN A 686 24.61 12.14 -15.09
CA ASN A 686 24.17 11.35 -13.96
C ASN A 686 23.44 12.24 -12.96
N GLN A 687 22.12 12.08 -12.87
CA GLN A 687 21.27 12.86 -11.97
C GLN A 687 21.58 12.64 -10.48
N LYS A 688 22.21 11.51 -10.11
CA LYS A 688 22.55 11.17 -8.72
C LYS A 688 23.74 11.97 -8.18
N HIS A 689 24.61 12.43 -9.07
CA HIS A 689 25.76 13.24 -8.69
C HIS A 689 25.34 14.69 -8.42
N ALA A 690 25.72 15.21 -7.26
CA ALA A 690 25.43 16.59 -6.87
C ALA A 690 26.08 17.63 -7.81
N ALA A 691 27.26 17.31 -8.36
CA ALA A 691 27.96 18.16 -9.31
C ALA A 691 27.36 18.03 -10.71
N VAL A 692 27.32 19.14 -11.44
CA VAL A 692 26.98 19.18 -12.86
C VAL A 692 28.22 18.79 -13.66
N GLU A 693 28.06 17.86 -14.59
CA GLU A 693 29.10 17.40 -15.49
C GLU A 693 29.59 18.55 -16.39
N ALA A 694 30.88 18.56 -16.71
CA ALA A 694 31.44 19.58 -17.60
C ALA A 694 30.85 19.43 -19.01
N VAL A 695 30.55 20.55 -19.67
CA VAL A 695 29.97 20.55 -21.02
C VAL A 695 30.85 19.79 -22.02
N ASP A 696 32.17 19.83 -21.86
CA ASP A 696 33.11 19.07 -22.70
C ASP A 696 32.98 17.55 -22.51
N GLU A 697 32.79 17.08 -21.28
CA GLU A 697 32.57 15.66 -20.99
C GLU A 697 31.24 15.17 -21.56
N VAL A 698 30.19 15.97 -21.40
CA VAL A 698 28.87 15.67 -21.96
C VAL A 698 28.94 15.66 -23.49
N ALA A 699 29.63 16.62 -24.10
CA ALA A 699 29.84 16.67 -25.55
C ALA A 699 30.62 15.45 -26.07
N ALA A 700 31.64 14.99 -25.35
CA ALA A 700 32.39 13.79 -25.71
C ALA A 700 31.49 12.53 -25.72
N ARG A 701 30.61 12.38 -24.72
CA ARG A 701 29.62 11.28 -24.69
C ARG A 701 28.61 11.38 -25.83
N ILE A 702 28.13 12.59 -26.15
CA ILE A 702 27.23 12.82 -27.30
C ILE A 702 27.94 12.45 -28.61
N GLY A 703 29.18 12.87 -28.80
CA GLY A 703 29.97 12.53 -29.98
C GLY A 703 30.12 11.01 -30.14
N HIS A 704 30.48 10.31 -29.06
CA HIS A 704 30.54 8.84 -29.06
C HIS A 704 29.19 8.21 -29.46
N ALA A 705 28.07 8.68 -28.90
CA ALA A 705 26.75 8.16 -29.25
C ALA A 705 26.42 8.38 -30.75
N ILE A 706 26.76 9.54 -31.30
CA ILE A 706 26.58 9.85 -32.73
C ILE A 706 27.44 8.92 -33.59
N ASP A 707 28.70 8.70 -33.21
CA ASP A 707 29.61 7.80 -33.94
C ASP A 707 29.09 6.35 -33.98
N LEU A 708 28.41 5.90 -32.91
CA LEU A 708 27.84 4.56 -32.82
C LEU A 708 26.51 4.40 -33.56
N PHE A 709 25.61 5.39 -33.48
CA PHE A 709 24.20 5.21 -33.88
C PHE A 709 23.74 6.09 -35.03
N GLY A 710 24.50 7.12 -35.40
CA GLY A 710 24.07 8.15 -36.35
C GLY A 710 23.29 9.28 -35.67
N ARG A 711 23.44 10.50 -36.20
CA ARG A 711 22.85 11.73 -35.65
C ARG A 711 21.32 11.66 -35.55
N GLU A 712 20.68 11.11 -36.58
CA GLU A 712 19.24 11.00 -36.73
C GLU A 712 18.59 10.03 -35.72
N ARG A 713 19.37 9.10 -35.16
CA ARG A 713 18.88 8.10 -34.20
C ARG A 713 19.10 8.49 -32.74
N VAL A 714 19.99 9.42 -32.45
CA VAL A 714 20.36 9.74 -31.06
C VAL A 714 19.35 10.70 -30.42
N LEU A 715 18.94 10.36 -29.19
CA LEU A 715 18.20 11.23 -28.27
C LEU A 715 19.00 11.40 -26.97
N LEU A 716 18.85 12.54 -26.31
CA LEU A 716 19.71 12.91 -25.18
C LEU A 716 18.90 13.19 -23.91
N HIS A 717 19.30 12.57 -22.81
CA HIS A 717 18.63 12.72 -21.52
C HIS A 717 19.60 12.52 -20.34
N PRO A 718 19.21 12.85 -19.09
CA PRO A 718 19.88 12.33 -17.89
C PRO A 718 19.63 10.83 -17.77
N ASP A 719 20.51 10.09 -17.07
CA ASP A 719 20.36 8.64 -16.88
C ASP A 719 18.93 8.25 -16.44
N CYS A 720 18.36 8.93 -15.45
CA CYS A 720 16.97 8.72 -15.04
C CYS A 720 16.28 10.05 -14.61
N GLY A 721 15.03 9.97 -14.13
CA GLY A 721 14.27 11.11 -13.63
C GLY A 721 14.89 11.75 -12.39
N PHE A 722 14.57 13.01 -12.12
CA PHE A 722 15.18 13.75 -11.02
C PHE A 722 14.46 13.57 -9.67
N ALA A 723 13.24 13.00 -9.67
CA ALA A 723 12.43 12.83 -8.46
C ALA A 723 11.39 11.70 -8.58
N THR A 724 11.87 10.45 -8.65
CA THR A 724 11.04 9.23 -8.73
C THR A 724 9.97 9.17 -7.63
N PHE A 725 10.33 9.59 -6.42
CA PHE A 725 9.42 9.74 -5.29
C PHE A 725 9.26 11.21 -4.93
N ALA A 726 8.02 11.63 -4.65
CA ALA A 726 7.72 13.02 -4.31
C ALA A 726 8.47 13.51 -3.05
N ASP A 727 8.53 12.67 -2.02
CA ASP A 727 9.10 13.00 -0.71
C ASP A 727 10.63 12.84 -0.65
N ASN A 728 11.24 12.15 -1.61
CA ASN A 728 12.68 11.89 -1.65
C ASN A 728 13.28 12.14 -3.05
N PRO A 729 13.42 13.41 -3.47
CA PRO A 729 13.99 13.74 -4.77
C PRO A 729 15.50 13.42 -4.81
N ILE A 730 15.99 12.96 -5.97
CA ILE A 730 17.40 12.61 -6.16
C ILE A 730 18.30 13.85 -6.11
N CYS A 731 17.81 14.97 -6.64
CA CYS A 731 18.51 16.26 -6.57
C CYS A 731 17.52 17.43 -6.45
N ALA A 732 18.04 18.61 -6.12
CA ALA A 732 17.24 19.83 -6.09
C ALA A 732 16.90 20.33 -7.50
N GLY A 733 15.78 21.06 -7.65
CA GLY A 733 15.31 21.57 -8.95
C GLY A 733 16.32 22.46 -9.70
N GLY A 734 17.16 23.21 -8.98
CA GLY A 734 18.25 23.99 -9.61
C GLY A 734 19.31 23.09 -10.26
N SER A 735 19.72 22.01 -9.57
CA SER A 735 20.66 21.02 -10.11
C SER A 735 20.08 20.29 -11.32
N ALA A 736 18.79 19.92 -11.27
CA ALA A 736 18.08 19.31 -12.40
C ALA A 736 18.10 20.24 -13.63
N GLN A 737 17.82 21.53 -13.44
CA GLN A 737 17.88 22.54 -14.50
C GLN A 737 19.29 22.68 -15.08
N ASP A 738 20.31 22.78 -14.22
CA ASP A 738 21.69 22.97 -14.66
C ASP A 738 22.25 21.75 -15.40
N LYS A 739 21.85 20.53 -14.99
CA LYS A 739 22.19 19.29 -15.70
C LYS A 739 21.57 19.24 -17.08
N LEU A 740 20.28 19.55 -17.24
CA LEU A 740 19.65 19.63 -18.57
C LEU A 740 20.29 20.74 -19.42
N ALA A 741 20.64 21.88 -18.82
CA ALA A 741 21.34 22.95 -19.51
C ALA A 741 22.77 22.58 -19.94
N ALA A 742 23.43 21.65 -19.24
CA ALA A 742 24.71 21.10 -19.67
C ALA A 742 24.54 20.24 -20.94
N ILE A 743 23.50 19.41 -21.01
CA ILE A 743 23.17 18.63 -22.22
C ILE A 743 22.85 19.55 -23.39
N ALA A 744 21.97 20.54 -23.19
CA ALA A 744 21.56 21.49 -24.22
C ALA A 744 22.76 22.26 -24.80
N ARG A 745 23.65 22.77 -23.93
CA ARG A 745 24.87 23.46 -24.38
C ARG A 745 25.88 22.53 -25.07
N ALA A 746 25.93 21.26 -24.68
CA ALA A 746 26.83 20.29 -25.27
C ALA A 746 26.37 19.87 -26.67
N VAL A 747 25.06 19.66 -26.86
CA VAL A 747 24.48 19.22 -28.14
C VAL A 747 24.59 20.30 -29.22
N ASP A 748 24.61 21.59 -28.85
CA ASP A 748 24.78 22.71 -29.79
C ASP A 748 26.06 22.62 -30.64
N ARG A 749 27.07 21.85 -30.20
CA ARG A 749 28.30 21.58 -30.97
C ARG A 749 28.09 20.64 -32.15
N PHE A 750 26.99 19.88 -32.12
CA PHE A 750 26.62 18.86 -33.09
C PHE A 750 25.37 19.21 -33.90
N ARG A 751 24.68 20.30 -33.52
CA ARG A 751 23.55 20.85 -34.27
C ARG A 751 24.05 21.64 -35.46
#